data_AF-A0A133U4S5-F1
#
_entry.id   AF-A0A133U4S5-F1
#
_cell.length_a   1.000
_cell.length_b   1.000
_cell.length_c   1.000
_cell.angle_alpha   90.00
_cell.angle_beta   90.00
_cell.angle_gamma   90.00
#
_symmetry.space_group_name_H-M   'P 1'
#
loop_
_entity.id
_entity.type
_entity.pdbx_description
1 polymer ?
#
loop_
_entity_poly.entity_id
_entity_poly.type
_entity_poly.pdbx_seq_one_letter_code
_entity_poly.pdbx_strand_id
1 'polypeptide(L)'
;MGKRTGKSWTEKEVEFLKGNYQDMTYKEIGEELGRSEIAIQHKAKRLELTKQKSWTEEEVKFLKENYQDMTYKEIGEKLGRSEGTVGDEARRLGLKKQGQDPWSENEVRFLENNCQDMTYEKIGEELERSRRSVQYKAWKLGLTKQKPWTEKEEEFLKENYQNMTCSEIGEELGRSKNAVYGKVEELNLQKQDSWTRKKIIKKLRELANTHGERYLRPKNLRENKPNIHSAVFQLFESSKEALEEAGFDYKKILAERCWTEEEVKFLKENYQNKTYAEIGSELGRGEKSVGAKASELGLKKQENWSEDETEYLKENYQDMTYNEIGEKLGRSENAVRTKAGKLNLQKRSDWTRKKMVRKLQELANTHGERYLRPRNLQKNEGKLYGASWGVFGTFKEVLEEAGFDYENIITAHPQGWWTEDRIISKLQDLAESHGKEYLSWSNMCAEGKSGLVSSGAEVFGSYRKAVEKAGFDYNGILKIKPSGYWTKEKIVEKLQELASKKGLKHLSPLNLKKNERGLYTSARDVFSSYGKAVEEAEFDYEKIIEQKPRGYWTREKIIEELKRLAKEHGKESLAPSSARGINRGLIYAAREKFCSYQKAVEEAGFKYEEITRKKPQGYWTKEKVIETLRRLAEKHGEKILASSHIQNIKPELTVVARRRFDSYRKVVEEAGFDYDKIKRPSFGERVQWYAWEECCREMAELIFDSSEILFKETLDETNFRPDLQIPEKSTIIDAKLSAWDKKRIDKDIDHYKDYCDRLEFWCPRGDREVTGDKVNIVASEELLERLENCELDEPEERKFERKFRLIEKGVNPYEGAQKKITAYA
;
A
#
# COMPACT_ATOMS: atom_id res chain seq x y z
N MET A 1 0.77 9.33 -38.36
CA MET A 1 -0.34 9.83 -37.53
C MET A 1 -0.06 11.28 -37.15
N GLY A 2 -0.82 12.23 -37.69
CA GLY A 2 -0.61 13.66 -37.44
C GLY A 2 -0.76 14.02 -35.96
N LYS A 3 0.26 14.67 -35.39
CA LYS A 3 0.13 15.30 -34.08
C LYS A 3 -0.85 16.47 -34.23
N ARG A 4 -2.08 16.28 -33.76
CA ARG A 4 -3.06 17.36 -33.60
C ARG A 4 -2.44 18.43 -32.70
N THR A 5 -2.07 19.57 -33.28
CA THR A 5 -1.66 20.77 -32.54
C THR A 5 -2.90 21.29 -31.82
N GLY A 6 -3.01 20.98 -30.53
CA GLY A 6 -4.13 21.43 -29.72
C GLY A 6 -4.18 22.96 -29.64
N LYS A 7 -5.36 23.54 -29.87
CA LYS A 7 -5.67 24.98 -29.76
C LYS A 7 -5.06 25.55 -28.46
N SER A 8 -4.18 26.54 -28.59
CA SER A 8 -3.53 27.21 -27.46
C SER A 8 -4.56 27.93 -26.59
N TRP A 9 -4.38 27.91 -25.27
CA TRP A 9 -5.28 28.59 -24.33
C TRP A 9 -5.03 30.09 -24.37
N THR A 10 -6.07 30.86 -24.67
CA THR A 10 -6.07 32.32 -24.61
C THR A 10 -6.22 32.81 -23.17
N GLU A 11 -5.80 34.05 -22.93
CA GLU A 11 -5.85 34.69 -21.61
C GLU A 11 -7.29 34.78 -21.09
N LYS A 12 -8.24 35.14 -21.97
CA LYS A 12 -9.68 35.16 -21.68
C LYS A 12 -10.23 33.77 -21.30
N GLU A 13 -9.81 32.70 -21.99
CA GLU A 13 -10.24 31.34 -21.65
C GLU A 13 -9.65 30.89 -20.30
N VAL A 14 -8.43 31.31 -19.96
CA VAL A 14 -7.80 30.99 -18.65
C VAL A 14 -8.44 31.78 -17.52
N GLU A 15 -8.76 33.04 -17.75
CA GLU A 15 -9.42 33.92 -16.78
C GLU A 15 -10.86 33.49 -16.55
N PHE A 16 -11.59 33.14 -17.61
CA PHE A 16 -12.91 32.52 -17.52
C PHE A 16 -12.85 31.19 -16.76
N LEU A 17 -11.86 30.33 -17.07
CA LEU A 17 -11.66 29.08 -16.34
C LEU A 17 -11.38 29.32 -14.86
N LYS A 18 -10.51 30.28 -14.50
CA LYS A 18 -10.16 30.58 -13.10
C LYS A 18 -11.34 31.19 -12.34
N GLY A 19 -12.03 32.16 -12.96
CA GLY A 19 -13.14 32.89 -12.36
C GLY A 19 -14.35 31.99 -12.12
N ASN A 20 -14.64 31.08 -13.05
CA ASN A 20 -15.79 30.18 -12.95
C ASN A 20 -15.43 28.77 -12.45
N TYR A 21 -14.17 28.53 -12.05
CA TYR A 21 -13.69 27.20 -11.67
C TYR A 21 -14.46 26.60 -10.49
N GLN A 22 -14.88 27.46 -9.57
CA GLN A 22 -15.58 27.04 -8.35
C GLN A 22 -17.06 26.75 -8.62
N ASP A 23 -17.68 27.48 -9.55
CA ASP A 23 -19.13 27.54 -9.72
C ASP A 23 -19.65 26.70 -10.89
N MET A 24 -18.85 26.49 -11.95
CA MET A 24 -19.23 25.71 -13.13
C MET A 24 -18.61 24.28 -13.12
N THR A 25 -19.28 23.34 -13.78
CA THR A 25 -18.76 21.99 -14.08
C THR A 25 -17.77 22.06 -15.24
N TYR A 26 -16.90 21.05 -15.37
CA TYR A 26 -15.96 20.98 -16.50
C TYR A 26 -16.65 20.91 -17.86
N LYS A 27 -17.87 20.35 -17.89
CA LYS A 27 -18.72 20.30 -19.07
C LYS A 27 -19.23 21.68 -19.45
N GLU A 28 -19.81 22.43 -18.52
CA GLU A 28 -20.32 23.79 -18.76
C GLU A 28 -19.19 24.76 -19.16
N ILE A 29 -18.02 24.67 -18.51
CA ILE A 29 -16.85 25.46 -18.90
C ILE A 29 -16.34 25.04 -20.28
N GLY A 30 -16.44 23.75 -20.62
CA GLY A 30 -16.10 23.22 -21.94
C GLY A 30 -17.02 23.76 -23.03
N GLU A 31 -18.32 23.80 -22.78
CA GLU A 31 -19.34 24.32 -23.70
C GLU A 31 -19.13 25.81 -23.96
N GLU A 32 -18.91 26.61 -22.92
CA GLU A 32 -18.71 28.06 -23.03
C GLU A 32 -17.39 28.43 -23.72
N LEU A 33 -16.33 27.65 -23.50
CA LEU A 33 -15.01 27.89 -24.11
C LEU A 33 -14.82 27.17 -25.45
N GLY A 34 -15.79 26.37 -25.89
CA GLY A 34 -15.67 25.53 -27.08
C GLY A 34 -14.52 24.52 -26.99
N ARG A 35 -14.31 23.91 -25.82
CA ARG A 35 -13.25 22.95 -25.51
C ARG A 35 -13.81 21.67 -24.88
N SER A 36 -13.10 20.55 -25.05
CA SER A 36 -13.51 19.29 -24.42
C SER A 36 -13.29 19.32 -22.90
N GLU A 37 -14.14 18.61 -22.16
CA GLU A 37 -14.08 18.47 -20.70
C GLU A 37 -12.67 18.06 -20.21
N ILE A 38 -12.02 17.13 -20.92
CA ILE A 38 -10.66 16.66 -20.63
C ILE A 38 -9.62 17.77 -20.79
N ALA A 39 -9.79 18.66 -21.78
CA ALA A 39 -8.90 19.80 -21.97
C ALA A 39 -9.01 20.79 -20.79
N ILE A 40 -10.23 21.03 -20.30
CA ILE A 40 -10.50 21.83 -19.11
C ILE A 40 -9.82 21.21 -17.87
N GLN A 41 -10.00 19.91 -17.65
CA GLN A 41 -9.43 19.18 -16.52
C GLN A 41 -7.89 19.25 -16.51
N HIS A 42 -7.25 19.01 -17.66
CA HIS A 42 -5.78 19.11 -17.77
C HIS A 42 -5.25 20.52 -17.56
N LYS A 43 -5.98 21.54 -18.04
CA LYS A 43 -5.58 22.93 -17.83
C LYS A 43 -5.74 23.34 -16.37
N ALA A 44 -6.84 22.97 -15.73
CA ALA A 44 -7.06 23.22 -14.31
C ALA A 44 -5.99 22.59 -13.42
N LYS A 45 -5.60 21.33 -13.70
CA LYS A 45 -4.52 20.65 -12.98
C LYS A 45 -3.17 21.35 -13.13
N ARG A 46 -2.85 21.87 -14.32
CA ARG A 46 -1.62 22.64 -14.57
C ARG A 46 -1.62 24.03 -13.94
N LEU A 47 -2.80 24.57 -13.67
CA LEU A 47 -3.00 25.83 -12.95
C LEU A 47 -3.14 25.61 -11.44
N GLU A 48 -2.95 24.38 -10.95
CA GLU A 48 -3.11 23.97 -9.55
C GLU A 48 -4.45 24.40 -8.94
N LEU A 49 -5.49 24.50 -9.78
CA LEU A 49 -6.81 24.88 -9.32
C LEU A 49 -7.44 23.69 -8.59
N THR A 50 -7.77 23.91 -7.32
CA THR A 50 -8.55 22.98 -6.50
C THR A 50 -9.97 23.51 -6.34
N LYS A 51 -10.99 22.67 -6.55
CA LYS A 51 -12.37 23.05 -6.20
C LYS A 51 -12.44 23.18 -4.68
N GLN A 52 -12.39 24.41 -4.18
CA GLN A 52 -12.83 24.74 -2.85
C GLN A 52 -14.24 25.27 -3.01
N LYS A 53 -15.22 24.35 -2.96
CA LYS A 53 -16.59 24.77 -2.75
C LYS A 53 -16.69 25.27 -1.30
N SER A 54 -16.35 26.53 -1.08
CA SER A 54 -16.65 27.25 0.17
C SER A 54 -18.13 27.09 0.46
N TRP A 55 -18.49 26.76 1.69
CA TRP A 55 -19.90 26.64 2.07
C TRP A 55 -20.50 28.04 2.20
N THR A 56 -21.55 28.36 1.45
CA THR A 56 -22.29 29.62 1.63
C THR A 56 -23.09 29.59 2.93
N GLU A 57 -23.49 30.76 3.43
CA GLU A 57 -24.28 30.83 4.66
C GLU A 57 -25.63 30.12 4.49
N GLU A 58 -26.22 30.16 3.30
CA GLU A 58 -27.44 29.47 2.92
C GLU A 58 -27.25 27.94 2.87
N GLU A 59 -26.13 27.46 2.34
CA GLU A 59 -25.81 26.03 2.32
C GLU A 59 -25.56 25.50 3.75
N VAL A 60 -24.86 26.27 4.59
CA VAL A 60 -24.65 25.94 6.01
C VAL A 60 -25.98 25.95 6.77
N LYS A 61 -26.84 26.91 6.50
CA LYS A 61 -28.18 27.01 7.10
C LYS A 61 -29.05 25.82 6.68
N PHE A 62 -29.10 25.51 5.39
CA PHE A 62 -29.84 24.36 4.86
C PHE A 62 -29.32 23.05 5.46
N LEU A 63 -28.00 22.88 5.58
CA LEU A 63 -27.40 21.74 6.26
C LEU A 63 -27.84 21.67 7.73
N LYS A 64 -27.75 22.76 8.50
CA LYS A 64 -28.15 22.79 9.92
C LYS A 64 -29.63 22.50 10.14
N GLU A 65 -30.50 22.90 9.22
CA GLU A 65 -31.95 22.69 9.33
C GLU A 65 -32.37 21.28 8.92
N ASN A 66 -31.65 20.65 7.99
CA ASN A 66 -32.08 19.38 7.36
C ASN A 66 -31.17 18.18 7.68
N TYR A 67 -30.03 18.35 8.37
CA TYR A 67 -29.10 17.25 8.63
C TYR A 67 -29.65 16.15 9.54
N GLN A 68 -30.74 16.38 10.29
CA GLN A 68 -31.39 15.34 11.08
C GLN A 68 -32.25 14.45 10.18
N ASP A 69 -33.13 15.09 9.41
CA ASP A 69 -34.21 14.42 8.65
C ASP A 69 -33.77 13.88 7.29
N MET A 70 -32.72 14.46 6.68
CA MET A 70 -32.22 14.05 5.37
C MET A 70 -30.88 13.30 5.47
N THR A 71 -30.63 12.38 4.54
CA THR A 71 -29.31 11.74 4.40
C THR A 71 -28.29 12.71 3.79
N TYR A 72 -26.99 12.52 4.06
CA TYR A 72 -25.94 13.34 3.44
C TYR A 72 -25.92 13.24 1.91
N LYS A 73 -26.44 12.13 1.35
CA LYS A 73 -26.62 11.97 -0.09
C LYS A 73 -27.73 12.89 -0.62
N GLU A 74 -28.90 12.89 0.01
CA GLU A 74 -30.03 13.76 -0.38
C GLU A 74 -29.71 15.24 -0.19
N ILE A 75 -29.01 15.60 0.90
CA ILE A 75 -28.51 16.96 1.12
C ILE A 75 -27.49 17.31 0.04
N GLY A 76 -26.62 16.38 -0.32
CA GLY A 76 -25.67 16.54 -1.42
C GLY A 76 -26.36 16.80 -2.76
N GLU A 77 -27.40 16.03 -3.08
CA GLU A 77 -28.20 16.22 -4.31
C GLU A 77 -28.90 17.60 -4.33
N LYS A 78 -29.42 18.07 -3.19
CA LYS A 78 -30.06 19.40 -3.08
C LYS A 78 -29.07 20.57 -3.14
N LEU A 79 -27.86 20.40 -2.60
CA LEU A 79 -26.81 21.42 -2.58
C LEU A 79 -25.85 21.32 -3.79
N GLY A 80 -26.04 20.35 -4.69
CA GLY A 80 -25.10 20.06 -5.77
C GLY A 80 -23.69 19.69 -5.27
N ARG A 81 -23.60 18.97 -4.15
CA ARG A 81 -22.36 18.55 -3.47
C ARG A 81 -22.31 17.03 -3.32
N SER A 82 -21.11 16.48 -3.12
CA SER A 82 -20.95 15.04 -2.87
C SER A 82 -21.33 14.69 -1.42
N GLU A 83 -21.84 13.46 -1.20
CA GLU A 83 -22.17 12.93 0.14
C GLU A 83 -21.00 13.11 1.13
N GLY A 84 -19.76 12.82 0.69
CA GLY A 84 -18.56 12.96 1.51
C GLY A 84 -18.30 14.41 1.94
N THR A 85 -18.42 15.36 1.02
CA THR A 85 -18.23 16.79 1.32
C THR A 85 -19.25 17.35 2.31
N VAL A 86 -20.50 16.87 2.25
CA VAL A 86 -21.55 17.23 3.21
C VAL A 86 -21.25 16.65 4.60
N GLY A 87 -20.79 15.41 4.66
CA GLY A 87 -20.41 14.75 5.91
C GLY A 87 -19.21 15.40 6.60
N ASP A 88 -18.22 15.85 5.84
CA ASP A 88 -17.05 16.55 6.39
C ASP A 88 -17.39 17.91 6.96
N GLU A 89 -18.29 18.65 6.30
CA GLU A 89 -18.78 19.94 6.81
C GLU A 89 -19.65 19.78 8.05
N ALA A 90 -20.58 18.81 8.06
CA ALA A 90 -21.40 18.54 9.23
C ALA A 90 -20.52 18.23 10.46
N ARG A 91 -19.42 17.49 10.27
CA ARG A 91 -18.44 17.21 11.32
C ARG A 91 -17.66 18.45 11.76
N ARG A 92 -17.27 19.32 10.82
CA ARG A 92 -16.60 20.61 11.10
C ARG A 92 -17.50 21.54 11.92
N LEU A 93 -18.80 21.53 11.64
CA LEU A 93 -19.82 22.31 12.34
C LEU A 93 -20.31 21.66 13.65
N GLY A 94 -19.81 20.46 14.00
CA GLY A 94 -20.20 19.75 15.21
C GLY A 94 -21.61 19.13 15.18
N LEU A 95 -22.22 19.03 14.01
CA LEU A 95 -23.57 18.49 13.81
C LEU A 95 -23.55 16.95 13.92
N LYS A 96 -24.34 16.40 14.84
CA LYS A 96 -24.44 14.95 15.09
C LYS A 96 -25.86 14.46 14.76
N LYS A 97 -26.00 13.52 13.82
CA LYS A 97 -27.30 12.88 13.55
C LYS A 97 -27.81 12.16 14.82
N GLN A 98 -29.07 12.36 15.17
CA GLN A 98 -29.78 11.51 16.12
C GLN A 98 -29.77 10.07 15.58
N GLY A 99 -29.43 9.12 16.45
CA GLY A 99 -29.08 7.75 16.07
C GLY A 99 -27.59 7.38 16.26
N GLN A 100 -26.73 8.33 16.67
CA GLN A 100 -25.44 8.03 17.31
C GLN A 100 -25.55 7.71 18.81
N ASP A 101 -26.74 7.36 19.30
CA ASP A 101 -26.87 6.82 20.65
C ASP A 101 -26.27 5.41 20.76
N PRO A 102 -25.60 5.08 21.87
CA PRO A 102 -25.22 3.72 22.20
C PRO A 102 -26.43 2.79 22.06
N TRP A 103 -26.23 1.64 21.44
CA TRP A 103 -27.28 0.61 21.37
C TRP A 103 -27.63 0.16 22.79
N SER A 104 -28.89 0.34 23.18
CA SER A 104 -29.41 -0.18 24.45
C SER A 104 -29.46 -1.70 24.44
N GLU A 105 -29.45 -2.32 25.63
CA GLU A 105 -29.53 -3.78 25.76
C GLU A 105 -30.82 -4.34 25.13
N ASN A 106 -31.93 -3.59 25.18
CA ASN A 106 -33.20 -3.98 24.58
C ASN A 106 -33.14 -3.94 23.04
N GLU A 107 -32.52 -2.92 22.45
CA GLU A 107 -32.31 -2.85 21.00
C GLU A 107 -31.38 -3.98 20.52
N VAL A 108 -30.36 -4.34 21.31
CA VAL A 108 -29.46 -5.46 20.99
C VAL A 108 -30.21 -6.79 21.06
N ARG A 109 -30.99 -7.05 22.12
CA ARG A 109 -31.80 -8.27 22.25
C ARG A 109 -32.85 -8.39 21.15
N PHE A 110 -33.51 -7.28 20.82
CA PHE A 110 -34.48 -7.26 19.72
C PHE A 110 -33.80 -7.57 18.38
N LEU A 111 -32.62 -7.01 18.13
CA LEU A 111 -31.82 -7.30 16.95
C LEU A 111 -31.37 -8.78 16.91
N GLU A 112 -30.90 -9.35 18.02
CA GLU A 112 -30.49 -10.75 18.13
C GLU A 112 -31.64 -11.71 17.80
N ASN A 113 -32.83 -11.46 18.35
CA ASN A 113 -33.98 -12.34 18.21
C ASN A 113 -34.65 -12.26 16.82
N ASN A 114 -34.58 -11.11 16.15
CA ASN A 114 -35.35 -10.85 14.93
C ASN A 114 -34.51 -10.79 13.65
N CYS A 115 -33.17 -10.79 13.75
CA CYS A 115 -32.28 -10.68 12.58
C CYS A 115 -32.42 -11.83 11.56
N GLN A 116 -32.90 -12.99 11.99
CA GLN A 116 -33.12 -14.17 11.13
C GLN A 116 -34.45 -14.10 10.36
N ASP A 117 -35.49 -13.54 10.96
CA ASP A 117 -36.86 -13.59 10.41
C ASP A 117 -37.31 -12.27 9.76
N MET A 118 -36.71 -11.14 10.12
CA MET A 118 -37.08 -9.81 9.59
C MET A 118 -36.00 -9.23 8.65
N THR A 119 -36.38 -8.33 7.74
CA THR A 119 -35.43 -7.56 6.92
C THR A 119 -34.82 -6.42 7.74
N TYR A 120 -33.62 -5.96 7.38
CA TYR A 120 -32.99 -4.83 8.10
C TYR A 120 -33.77 -3.52 7.98
N GLU A 121 -34.59 -3.38 6.94
CA GLU A 121 -35.56 -2.31 6.77
C GLU A 121 -36.64 -2.37 7.86
N LYS A 122 -37.27 -3.53 8.03
CA LYS A 122 -38.36 -3.70 9.00
C LYS A 122 -37.88 -3.66 10.46
N ILE A 123 -36.67 -4.17 10.71
CA ILE A 123 -36.01 -4.01 12.02
C ILE A 123 -35.64 -2.55 12.26
N GLY A 124 -35.26 -1.82 11.21
CA GLY A 124 -34.98 -0.39 11.31
C GLY A 124 -36.22 0.45 11.63
N GLU A 125 -37.36 0.12 11.03
CA GLU A 125 -38.65 0.72 11.34
C GLU A 125 -39.04 0.48 12.81
N GLU A 126 -38.94 -0.76 13.30
CA GLU A 126 -39.33 -1.13 14.66
C GLU A 126 -38.40 -0.56 15.75
N LEU A 127 -37.11 -0.42 15.45
CA LEU A 127 -36.12 0.13 16.37
C LEU A 127 -35.92 1.65 16.21
N GLU A 128 -36.67 2.30 15.30
CA GLU A 128 -36.48 3.70 14.91
C GLU A 128 -35.00 4.00 14.51
N ARG A 129 -34.33 3.04 13.89
CA ARG A 129 -32.93 3.12 13.45
C ARG A 129 -32.85 3.00 11.93
N SER A 130 -31.90 3.69 11.32
CA SER A 130 -31.66 3.49 9.88
C SER A 130 -31.27 2.04 9.56
N ARG A 131 -31.77 1.49 8.45
CA ARG A 131 -31.38 0.17 7.90
C ARG A 131 -29.86 -0.05 7.94
N ARG A 132 -29.07 0.98 7.59
CA ARG A 132 -27.59 0.93 7.61
C ARG A 132 -27.03 0.78 9.03
N SER A 133 -27.61 1.45 10.02
CA SER A 133 -27.20 1.33 11.43
C SER A 133 -27.46 -0.09 11.95
N VAL A 134 -28.65 -0.63 11.66
CA VAL A 134 -29.03 -2.00 11.99
C VAL A 134 -28.08 -3.01 11.35
N GLN A 135 -27.81 -2.87 10.05
CA GLN A 135 -26.89 -3.74 9.31
C GLN A 135 -25.46 -3.68 9.89
N TYR A 136 -24.96 -2.49 10.22
CA TYR A 136 -23.64 -2.32 10.79
C TYR A 136 -23.53 -2.93 12.19
N LYS A 137 -24.56 -2.76 13.03
CA LYS A 137 -24.60 -3.38 14.35
C LYS A 137 -24.70 -4.90 14.27
N ALA A 138 -25.55 -5.42 13.39
CA ALA A 138 -25.66 -6.86 13.13
C ALA A 138 -24.31 -7.43 12.69
N TRP A 139 -23.61 -6.78 11.76
CA TRP A 139 -22.24 -7.15 11.36
C TRP A 139 -21.25 -7.15 12.52
N LYS A 140 -21.28 -6.10 13.36
CA LYS A 140 -20.43 -6.02 14.56
C LYS A 140 -20.73 -7.10 15.60
N LEU A 141 -21.97 -7.56 15.69
CA LEU A 141 -22.41 -8.64 16.57
C LEU A 141 -22.31 -10.04 15.93
N GLY A 142 -21.91 -10.14 14.66
CA GLY A 142 -21.86 -11.41 13.93
C GLY A 142 -23.20 -11.93 13.43
N LEU A 143 -24.26 -11.11 13.46
CA LEU A 143 -25.65 -11.42 13.11
C LEU A 143 -26.00 -11.14 11.63
N THR A 144 -25.01 -11.08 10.73
CA THR A 144 -25.26 -10.81 9.31
C THR A 144 -25.97 -11.98 8.64
N LYS A 145 -27.16 -11.73 8.07
CA LYS A 145 -27.93 -12.67 7.25
C LYS A 145 -27.07 -13.16 6.07
N GLN A 146 -26.61 -14.40 6.11
CA GLN A 146 -26.39 -15.17 4.88
C GLN A 146 -27.80 -15.62 4.45
N LYS A 147 -28.28 -15.23 3.26
CA LYS A 147 -29.44 -15.92 2.67
C LYS A 147 -29.05 -17.41 2.61
N PRO A 148 -29.75 -18.34 3.29
CA PRO A 148 -29.36 -19.75 3.29
C PRO A 148 -29.24 -20.23 1.85
N TRP A 149 -28.18 -20.97 1.54
CA TRP A 149 -28.05 -21.59 0.23
C TRP A 149 -29.04 -22.73 0.15
N THR A 150 -29.87 -22.73 -0.88
CA THR A 150 -30.72 -23.89 -1.18
C THR A 150 -29.88 -24.99 -1.82
N GLU A 151 -30.30 -26.25 -1.67
CA GLU A 151 -29.60 -27.39 -2.28
C GLU A 151 -29.40 -27.20 -3.80
N LYS A 152 -30.41 -26.66 -4.50
CA LYS A 152 -30.34 -26.35 -5.93
C LYS A 152 -29.31 -25.25 -6.27
N GLU A 153 -29.19 -24.22 -5.43
CA GLU A 153 -28.18 -23.17 -5.62
C GLU A 153 -26.76 -23.71 -5.34
N GLU A 154 -26.60 -24.60 -4.37
CA GLU A 154 -25.30 -25.25 -4.10
C GLU A 154 -24.89 -26.24 -5.19
N GLU A 155 -25.84 -27.01 -5.71
CA GLU A 155 -25.63 -27.96 -6.81
C GLU A 155 -25.25 -27.19 -8.08
N PHE A 156 -26.01 -26.16 -8.43
CA PHE A 156 -25.66 -25.27 -9.55
C PHE A 156 -24.27 -24.63 -9.37
N LEU A 157 -23.92 -24.19 -8.15
CA LEU A 157 -22.58 -23.66 -7.87
C LEU A 157 -21.51 -24.74 -8.07
N LYS A 158 -21.67 -25.95 -7.52
CA LYS A 158 -20.70 -27.06 -7.64
C LYS A 158 -20.46 -27.47 -9.10
N GLU A 159 -21.52 -27.53 -9.89
CA GLU A 159 -21.46 -27.92 -11.31
C GLU A 159 -20.83 -26.83 -12.19
N ASN A 160 -21.14 -25.56 -11.92
CA ASN A 160 -20.78 -24.47 -12.83
C ASN A 160 -19.52 -23.71 -12.40
N TYR A 161 -19.03 -23.87 -11.17
CA TYR A 161 -17.87 -23.13 -10.65
C TYR A 161 -16.56 -23.37 -11.44
N GLN A 162 -16.41 -24.53 -12.09
CA GLN A 162 -15.25 -24.81 -12.95
C GLN A 162 -15.27 -24.05 -14.29
N ASN A 163 -16.44 -23.59 -14.72
CA ASN A 163 -16.68 -23.03 -16.06
C ASN A 163 -17.15 -21.56 -16.05
N MET A 164 -17.73 -21.09 -14.95
CA MET A 164 -18.22 -19.71 -14.77
C MET A 164 -17.39 -18.96 -13.72
N THR A 165 -17.39 -17.63 -13.79
CA THR A 165 -16.84 -16.76 -12.77
C THR A 165 -17.83 -16.56 -11.63
N CYS A 166 -17.36 -16.19 -10.43
CA CYS A 166 -18.26 -15.85 -9.32
C CYS A 166 -19.21 -14.68 -9.62
N SER A 167 -18.90 -13.86 -10.63
CA SER A 167 -19.80 -12.79 -11.10
C SER A 167 -20.93 -13.37 -11.93
N GLU A 168 -20.62 -14.21 -12.92
CA GLU A 168 -21.61 -14.87 -13.79
C GLU A 168 -22.53 -15.82 -12.99
N ILE A 169 -21.97 -16.57 -12.03
CA ILE A 169 -22.77 -17.42 -11.12
C ILE A 169 -23.63 -16.58 -10.19
N GLY A 170 -23.13 -15.40 -9.78
CA GLY A 170 -23.90 -14.45 -8.98
C GLY A 170 -25.10 -13.89 -9.75
N GLU A 171 -24.90 -13.55 -11.03
CA GLU A 171 -25.96 -13.07 -11.92
C GLU A 171 -27.06 -14.12 -12.12
N GLU A 172 -26.69 -15.39 -12.37
CA GLU A 172 -27.68 -16.46 -12.57
C GLU A 172 -28.40 -16.89 -11.29
N LEU A 173 -27.73 -16.87 -10.14
CA LEU A 173 -28.35 -17.23 -8.85
C LEU A 173 -29.04 -16.04 -8.17
N GLY A 174 -29.01 -14.84 -8.76
CA GLY A 174 -29.50 -13.62 -8.12
C GLY A 174 -28.77 -13.28 -6.81
N ARG A 175 -27.47 -13.62 -6.72
CA ARG A 175 -26.60 -13.43 -5.55
C ARG A 175 -25.44 -12.51 -5.87
N SER A 176 -24.92 -11.80 -4.86
CA SER A 176 -23.72 -10.99 -5.07
C SER A 176 -22.47 -11.86 -5.29
N LYS A 177 -21.52 -11.39 -6.10
CA LYS A 177 -20.23 -12.08 -6.33
C LYS A 177 -19.49 -12.47 -5.03
N ASN A 178 -19.64 -11.67 -3.98
CA ASN A 178 -18.99 -11.91 -2.68
C ASN A 178 -19.72 -13.00 -1.88
N ALA A 179 -21.05 -13.12 -2.04
CA ALA A 179 -21.81 -14.22 -1.44
C ALA A 179 -21.44 -15.56 -2.10
N VAL A 180 -21.27 -15.56 -3.43
CA VAL A 180 -20.76 -16.73 -4.17
C VAL A 180 -19.33 -17.06 -3.71
N TYR A 181 -18.45 -16.05 -3.59
CA TYR A 181 -17.08 -16.25 -3.10
C TYR A 181 -17.04 -16.84 -1.68
N GLY A 182 -17.84 -16.30 -0.75
CA GLY A 182 -17.93 -16.83 0.60
C GLY A 182 -18.43 -18.28 0.64
N LYS A 183 -19.40 -18.64 -0.21
CA LYS A 183 -19.87 -20.03 -0.30
C LYS A 183 -18.87 -20.98 -0.94
N VAL A 184 -18.12 -20.49 -1.92
CA VAL A 184 -16.99 -21.21 -2.53
C VAL A 184 -15.92 -21.51 -1.47
N GLU A 185 -15.58 -20.54 -0.61
CA GLU A 185 -14.65 -20.77 0.51
C GLU A 185 -15.25 -21.75 1.53
N GLU A 186 -16.53 -21.61 1.87
CA GLU A 186 -17.25 -22.51 2.80
C GLU A 186 -17.30 -23.96 2.30
N LEU A 187 -17.56 -24.15 1.00
CA LEU A 187 -17.56 -25.46 0.35
C LEU A 187 -16.15 -25.94 -0.06
N ASN A 188 -15.11 -25.13 0.23
CA ASN A 188 -13.73 -25.35 -0.18
C ASN A 188 -13.58 -25.69 -1.68
N LEU A 189 -14.40 -25.05 -2.52
CA LEU A 189 -14.34 -25.22 -3.97
C LEU A 189 -13.11 -24.48 -4.49
N GLN A 190 -12.11 -25.22 -4.93
CA GLN A 190 -10.96 -24.63 -5.60
C GLN A 190 -11.22 -24.54 -7.09
N LYS A 191 -10.94 -23.38 -7.69
CA LYS A 191 -10.74 -23.34 -9.14
C LYS A 191 -9.53 -24.20 -9.40
N GLN A 192 -9.75 -25.35 -10.03
CA GLN A 192 -8.63 -26.00 -10.65
C GLN A 192 -8.19 -25.05 -11.76
N ASP A 193 -7.00 -24.47 -11.64
CA ASP A 193 -6.26 -23.99 -12.81
C ASP A 193 -5.81 -25.21 -13.64
N SER A 194 -6.75 -26.12 -13.91
CA SER A 194 -6.60 -27.13 -14.93
C SER A 194 -6.76 -26.41 -16.24
N TRP A 195 -5.61 -26.03 -16.79
CA TRP A 195 -5.50 -25.91 -18.22
C TRP A 195 -6.11 -27.18 -18.82
N THR A 196 -7.13 -27.00 -19.64
CA THR A 196 -7.67 -28.08 -20.46
C THR A 196 -7.16 -27.88 -21.88
N ARG A 197 -7.09 -28.95 -22.66
CA ARG A 197 -6.66 -28.92 -24.07
C ARG A 197 -7.40 -27.81 -24.85
N LYS A 198 -8.71 -27.72 -24.65
CA LYS A 198 -9.61 -26.68 -25.23
C LYS A 198 -9.28 -25.25 -24.75
N LYS A 199 -8.99 -25.04 -23.45
CA LYS A 199 -8.62 -23.72 -22.90
C LYS A 199 -7.28 -23.24 -23.45
N ILE A 200 -6.30 -24.13 -23.59
CA ILE A 200 -4.99 -23.79 -24.18
C ILE A 200 -5.12 -23.44 -25.65
N ILE A 201 -5.86 -24.21 -26.43
CA ILE A 201 -6.13 -23.91 -27.85
C ILE A 201 -6.78 -22.53 -28.01
N LYS A 202 -7.83 -22.24 -27.22
CA LYS A 202 -8.47 -20.92 -27.22
C LYS A 202 -7.45 -19.82 -26.90
N LYS A 203 -6.57 -20.06 -25.92
CA LYS A 203 -5.59 -19.06 -25.50
C LYS A 203 -4.48 -18.82 -26.54
N LEU A 204 -4.02 -19.86 -27.22
CA LEU A 204 -3.08 -19.75 -28.33
C LEU A 204 -3.69 -18.93 -29.48
N ARG A 205 -4.98 -19.14 -29.80
CA ARG A 205 -5.69 -18.33 -30.81
C ARG A 205 -5.81 -16.85 -30.41
N GLU A 206 -6.15 -16.57 -29.16
CA GLU A 206 -6.19 -15.18 -28.65
C GLU A 206 -4.83 -14.48 -28.75
N LEU A 207 -3.75 -15.18 -28.38
CA LEU A 207 -2.39 -14.66 -28.47
C LEU A 207 -1.98 -14.41 -29.93
N ALA A 208 -2.35 -15.29 -30.86
CA ALA A 208 -2.12 -15.08 -32.29
C ALA A 208 -2.86 -13.85 -32.81
N ASN A 209 -4.13 -13.66 -32.41
CA ASN A 209 -4.91 -12.50 -32.84
C ASN A 209 -4.36 -11.18 -32.30
N THR A 210 -3.83 -11.19 -31.07
CA THR A 210 -3.35 -9.99 -30.41
C THR A 210 -1.92 -9.60 -30.83
N HIS A 211 -1.06 -10.60 -31.07
CA HIS A 211 0.38 -10.39 -31.25
C HIS A 211 0.95 -10.99 -32.56
N GLY A 212 0.11 -11.62 -33.37
CA GLY A 212 0.48 -12.37 -34.57
C GLY A 212 0.91 -13.82 -34.27
N GLU A 213 0.73 -14.71 -35.27
CA GLU A 213 1.03 -16.15 -35.17
C GLU A 213 2.48 -16.45 -34.70
N ARG A 214 3.43 -15.55 -34.99
CA ARG A 214 4.85 -15.69 -34.61
C ARG A 214 5.10 -15.53 -33.11
N TYR A 215 4.18 -14.88 -32.39
CA TYR A 215 4.26 -14.79 -30.94
C TYR A 215 4.14 -16.17 -30.28
N LEU A 216 3.52 -17.12 -30.98
CA LEU A 216 3.34 -18.50 -30.52
C LEU A 216 4.60 -19.37 -30.61
N ARG A 217 5.74 -18.83 -31.06
CA ARG A 217 7.00 -19.59 -31.04
C ARG A 217 7.30 -20.10 -29.63
N PRO A 218 7.72 -21.37 -29.46
CA PRO A 218 7.98 -21.94 -28.14
C PRO A 218 8.91 -21.08 -27.26
N LYS A 219 9.98 -20.52 -27.85
CA LYS A 219 10.89 -19.59 -27.15
C LYS A 219 10.15 -18.35 -26.63
N ASN A 220 9.31 -17.73 -27.45
CA ASN A 220 8.56 -16.52 -27.10
C ASN A 220 7.51 -16.81 -26.01
N LEU A 221 6.81 -17.94 -26.10
CA LEU A 221 5.86 -18.37 -25.06
C LEU A 221 6.58 -18.69 -23.75
N ARG A 222 7.75 -19.32 -23.78
CA ARG A 222 8.57 -19.59 -22.60
C ARG A 222 9.00 -18.30 -21.89
N GLU A 223 9.45 -17.31 -22.66
CA GLU A 223 9.97 -16.04 -22.12
C GLU A 223 8.86 -15.09 -21.64
N ASN A 224 7.72 -15.06 -22.34
CA ASN A 224 6.68 -14.05 -22.08
C ASN A 224 5.42 -14.61 -21.40
N LYS A 225 5.16 -15.92 -21.49
CA LYS A 225 3.98 -16.62 -20.95
C LYS A 225 4.31 -18.04 -20.44
N PRO A 226 5.20 -18.17 -19.43
CA PRO A 226 5.74 -19.46 -18.99
C PRO A 226 4.67 -20.45 -18.50
N ASN A 227 3.57 -19.96 -17.91
CA ASN A 227 2.47 -20.82 -17.45
C ASN A 227 1.72 -21.49 -18.62
N ILE A 228 1.54 -20.77 -19.73
CA ILE A 228 0.91 -21.32 -20.95
C ILE A 228 1.87 -22.29 -21.62
N HIS A 229 3.17 -21.95 -21.66
CA HIS A 229 4.20 -22.85 -22.17
C HIS A 229 4.22 -24.17 -21.37
N SER A 230 4.25 -24.11 -20.03
CA SER A 230 4.22 -25.30 -19.17
C SER A 230 2.96 -26.15 -19.39
N ALA A 231 1.80 -25.52 -19.56
CA ALA A 231 0.54 -26.21 -19.79
C ALA A 231 0.46 -26.87 -21.18
N VAL A 232 1.05 -26.26 -22.21
CA VAL A 232 1.21 -26.89 -23.52
C VAL A 232 2.01 -28.19 -23.41
N PHE A 233 3.08 -28.22 -22.61
CA PHE A 233 3.88 -29.44 -22.38
C PHE A 233 3.20 -30.49 -21.49
N GLN A 234 2.25 -30.09 -20.64
CA GLN A 234 1.52 -31.00 -19.76
C GLN A 234 0.32 -31.69 -20.43
N LEU A 235 -0.27 -31.06 -21.46
CA LEU A 235 -1.56 -31.47 -22.04
C LEU A 235 -1.49 -31.92 -23.50
N PHE A 236 -0.34 -31.70 -24.15
CA PHE A 236 -0.07 -32.06 -25.53
C PHE A 236 1.28 -32.77 -25.57
N GLU A 237 1.43 -33.73 -26.48
CA GLU A 237 2.66 -34.45 -26.76
C GLU A 237 3.78 -33.51 -27.21
N SER A 238 3.45 -32.40 -27.89
CA SER A 238 4.43 -31.39 -28.30
C SER A 238 3.83 -30.00 -28.56
N SER A 239 4.69 -28.96 -28.61
CA SER A 239 4.26 -27.63 -29.05
C SER A 239 3.78 -27.60 -30.50
N LYS A 240 4.23 -28.54 -31.34
CA LYS A 240 3.76 -28.69 -32.72
C LYS A 240 2.29 -29.10 -32.73
N GLU A 241 1.97 -30.17 -32.00
CA GLU A 241 0.61 -30.70 -31.89
C GLU A 241 -0.36 -29.64 -31.36
N ALA A 242 0.01 -28.92 -30.28
CA ALA A 242 -0.83 -27.87 -29.71
C ALA A 242 -1.12 -26.72 -30.69
N LEU A 243 -0.16 -26.38 -31.55
CA LEU A 243 -0.30 -25.31 -32.54
C LEU A 243 -1.08 -25.77 -33.77
N GLU A 244 -0.87 -27.00 -34.23
CA GLU A 244 -1.62 -27.60 -35.35
C GLU A 244 -3.10 -27.81 -34.96
N GLU A 245 -3.39 -28.28 -33.75
CA GLU A 245 -4.77 -28.41 -33.23
C GLU A 245 -5.42 -27.05 -32.98
N ALA A 246 -4.62 -26.01 -32.68
CA ALA A 246 -5.10 -24.64 -32.63
C ALA A 246 -5.35 -24.03 -34.02
N GLY A 247 -5.01 -24.73 -35.11
CA GLY A 247 -5.23 -24.32 -36.50
C GLY A 247 -4.07 -23.55 -37.13
N PHE A 248 -2.86 -23.67 -36.58
CA PHE A 248 -1.67 -22.95 -37.06
C PHE A 248 -0.63 -23.89 -37.66
N ASP A 249 -0.02 -23.46 -38.77
CA ASP A 249 1.10 -24.18 -39.38
C ASP A 249 2.39 -23.96 -38.56
N TYR A 250 2.82 -24.99 -37.84
CA TYR A 250 4.01 -24.98 -37.00
C TYR A 250 5.29 -24.65 -37.78
N LYS A 251 5.45 -25.15 -39.02
CA LYS A 251 6.62 -24.88 -39.86
C LYS A 251 6.67 -23.42 -40.30
N LYS A 252 5.52 -22.85 -40.66
CA LYS A 252 5.38 -21.42 -41.00
C LYS A 252 5.67 -20.50 -39.81
N ILE A 253 5.26 -20.90 -38.59
CA ILE A 253 5.55 -20.14 -37.36
C ILE A 253 7.06 -20.12 -37.09
N LEU A 254 7.77 -21.24 -37.32
CA LEU A 254 9.21 -21.37 -37.08
C LEU A 254 10.09 -20.79 -38.19
N ALA A 255 9.60 -20.70 -39.44
CA ALA A 255 10.35 -20.11 -40.55
C ALA A 255 10.82 -18.68 -40.25
N GLU A 256 12.13 -18.44 -40.28
CA GLU A 256 12.70 -17.10 -40.18
C GLU A 256 12.21 -16.24 -41.36
N ARG A 257 11.82 -14.99 -41.10
CA ARG A 257 11.63 -14.04 -42.21
C ARG A 257 12.98 -13.45 -42.56
N CYS A 258 13.76 -14.24 -43.30
CA CYS A 258 14.96 -13.78 -43.95
C CYS A 258 14.62 -12.56 -44.82
N TRP A 259 15.57 -11.65 -44.96
CA TRP A 259 15.46 -10.60 -45.98
C TRP A 259 15.61 -11.27 -47.33
N THR A 260 14.60 -11.15 -48.20
CA THR A 260 14.72 -11.65 -49.57
C THR A 260 15.65 -10.75 -50.38
N GLU A 261 16.20 -11.26 -51.48
CA GLU A 261 17.07 -10.47 -52.35
C GLU A 261 16.34 -9.24 -52.91
N GLU A 262 15.03 -9.37 -53.17
CA GLU A 262 14.16 -8.28 -53.62
C GLU A 262 13.95 -7.23 -52.53
N GLU A 263 13.74 -7.64 -51.28
CA GLU A 263 13.61 -6.70 -50.15
C GLU A 263 14.93 -5.96 -49.88
N VAL A 264 16.08 -6.62 -50.01
CA VAL A 264 17.41 -5.99 -49.88
C VAL A 264 17.67 -5.02 -51.04
N LYS A 265 17.32 -5.41 -52.27
CA LYS A 265 17.42 -4.55 -53.45
C LYS A 265 16.55 -3.30 -53.30
N PHE A 266 15.29 -3.49 -52.92
CA PHE A 266 14.36 -2.39 -52.66
C PHE A 266 14.88 -1.44 -51.58
N LEU A 267 15.42 -1.98 -50.46
CA LEU A 267 16.03 -1.18 -49.41
C LEU A 267 17.19 -0.34 -49.95
N LYS A 268 18.11 -0.93 -50.72
CA LYS A 268 19.27 -0.20 -51.30
C LYS A 268 18.85 0.92 -52.25
N GLU A 269 17.88 0.65 -53.13
CA GLU A 269 17.40 1.61 -54.13
C GLU A 269 16.63 2.79 -53.50
N ASN A 270 15.91 2.54 -52.42
CA ASN A 270 15.05 3.54 -51.80
C ASN A 270 15.69 4.23 -50.58
N TYR A 271 16.85 3.77 -50.12
CA TYR A 271 17.50 4.24 -48.89
C TYR A 271 17.79 5.74 -48.86
N GLN A 272 18.17 6.31 -50.01
CA GLN A 272 18.52 7.73 -50.11
C GLN A 272 17.27 8.63 -50.02
N ASN A 273 16.12 8.13 -50.49
CA ASN A 273 14.95 8.96 -50.78
C ASN A 273 13.79 8.75 -49.79
N LYS A 274 13.74 7.62 -49.08
CA LYS A 274 12.67 7.29 -48.12
C LYS A 274 13.16 7.28 -46.67
N THR A 275 12.24 7.40 -45.73
CA THR A 275 12.45 7.20 -44.29
C THR A 275 12.36 5.72 -43.93
N TYR A 276 12.90 5.32 -42.77
CA TYR A 276 12.78 3.93 -42.30
C TYR A 276 11.32 3.51 -42.06
N ALA A 277 10.44 4.45 -41.72
CA ALA A 277 9.02 4.21 -41.55
C ALA A 277 8.33 3.93 -42.91
N GLU A 278 8.65 4.70 -43.95
CA GLU A 278 8.10 4.50 -45.31
C GLU A 278 8.59 3.19 -45.92
N ILE A 279 9.91 2.92 -45.85
CA ILE A 279 10.49 1.65 -46.31
C ILE A 279 9.90 0.47 -45.53
N GLY A 280 9.70 0.63 -44.21
CA GLY A 280 9.06 -0.36 -43.37
C GLY A 280 7.61 -0.63 -43.78
N SER A 281 6.85 0.42 -44.08
CA SER A 281 5.45 0.28 -44.52
C SER A 281 5.33 -0.46 -45.85
N GLU A 282 6.23 -0.19 -46.81
CA GLU A 282 6.20 -0.80 -48.15
C GLU A 282 6.73 -2.23 -48.16
N LEU A 283 7.70 -2.56 -47.30
CA LEU A 283 8.20 -3.93 -47.12
C LEU A 283 7.37 -4.75 -46.11
N GLY A 284 6.37 -4.14 -45.46
CA GLY A 284 5.64 -4.76 -44.35
C GLY A 284 6.57 -5.18 -43.18
N ARG A 285 7.59 -4.37 -42.87
CA ARG A 285 8.58 -4.57 -41.81
C ARG A 285 8.55 -3.41 -40.80
N GLY A 286 8.90 -3.69 -39.55
CA GLY A 286 9.02 -2.64 -38.53
C GLY A 286 10.22 -1.72 -38.77
N GLU A 287 10.08 -0.42 -38.48
CA GLU A 287 11.11 0.61 -38.67
C GLU A 287 12.49 0.21 -38.09
N LYS A 288 12.49 -0.35 -36.88
CA LYS A 288 13.71 -0.83 -36.21
C LYS A 288 14.40 -1.99 -36.95
N SER A 289 13.63 -2.86 -37.61
CA SER A 289 14.16 -3.97 -38.41
C SER A 289 14.82 -3.47 -39.69
N VAL A 290 14.23 -2.45 -40.33
CA VAL A 290 14.81 -1.78 -41.50
C VAL A 290 16.11 -1.08 -41.12
N GLY A 291 16.14 -0.35 -40.01
CA GLY A 291 17.34 0.33 -39.51
C GLY A 291 18.48 -0.65 -39.17
N ALA A 292 18.15 -1.78 -38.55
CA ALA A 292 19.14 -2.84 -38.27
C ALA A 292 19.74 -3.41 -39.57
N LYS A 293 18.91 -3.72 -40.57
CA LYS A 293 19.41 -4.24 -41.85
C LYS A 293 20.20 -3.22 -42.65
N ALA A 294 19.79 -1.95 -42.66
CA ALA A 294 20.54 -0.89 -43.32
C ALA A 294 21.93 -0.67 -42.70
N SER A 295 22.03 -0.83 -41.37
CA SER A 295 23.30 -0.77 -40.64
C SER A 295 24.19 -1.96 -40.97
N GLU A 296 23.62 -3.16 -41.02
CA GLU A 296 24.31 -4.39 -41.45
C GLU A 296 24.84 -4.29 -42.89
N LEU A 297 24.09 -3.62 -43.78
CA LEU A 297 24.47 -3.37 -45.18
C LEU A 297 25.40 -2.15 -45.37
N GLY A 298 25.74 -1.43 -44.30
CA GLY A 298 26.65 -0.26 -44.34
C GLY A 298 26.12 0.97 -45.07
N LEU A 299 24.79 1.11 -45.23
CA LEU A 299 24.19 2.20 -46.02
C LEU A 299 24.27 3.56 -45.29
N LYS A 300 24.77 4.60 -45.97
CA LYS A 300 24.86 5.99 -45.45
C LYS A 300 24.04 6.94 -46.32
N LYS A 301 23.28 7.87 -45.71
CA LYS A 301 22.54 8.91 -46.45
C LYS A 301 23.51 9.96 -46.98
N GLN A 302 23.44 10.27 -48.28
CA GLN A 302 24.20 11.35 -48.88
C GLN A 302 23.46 12.68 -48.67
N GLU A 303 24.13 13.68 -48.08
CA GLU A 303 23.58 15.04 -47.91
C GLU A 303 23.90 15.91 -49.13
N ASN A 304 23.21 15.69 -50.25
CA ASN A 304 23.34 16.56 -51.42
C ASN A 304 22.41 17.77 -51.25
N TRP A 305 22.91 18.89 -50.73
CA TRP A 305 22.21 20.19 -50.75
C TRP A 305 22.54 20.89 -52.06
N SER A 306 21.55 21.30 -52.85
CA SER A 306 21.78 22.13 -54.03
C SER A 306 22.19 23.55 -53.62
N GLU A 307 22.75 24.30 -54.57
CA GLU A 307 23.05 25.72 -54.39
C GLU A 307 21.76 26.51 -54.11
N ASP A 308 20.69 26.26 -54.87
CA ASP A 308 19.37 26.90 -54.67
C ASP A 308 18.77 26.63 -53.29
N GLU A 309 18.86 25.39 -52.78
CA GLU A 309 18.38 25.05 -51.43
C GLU A 309 19.22 25.75 -50.35
N THR A 310 20.51 25.94 -50.60
CA THR A 310 21.43 26.62 -49.69
C THR A 310 21.19 28.14 -49.70
N GLU A 311 20.90 28.72 -50.86
CA GLU A 311 20.51 30.13 -51.06
C GLU A 311 19.19 30.41 -50.32
N TYR A 312 18.16 29.60 -50.59
CA TYR A 312 16.85 29.74 -49.97
C TYR A 312 16.90 29.68 -48.43
N LEU A 313 17.72 28.78 -47.88
CA LEU A 313 17.95 28.68 -46.44
C LEU A 313 18.57 29.96 -45.87
N LYS A 314 19.54 30.58 -46.54
CA LYS A 314 20.20 31.81 -46.07
C LYS A 314 19.25 33.01 -46.07
N GLU A 315 18.50 33.19 -47.14
CA GLU A 315 17.58 34.31 -47.31
C GLU A 315 16.46 34.30 -46.28
N ASN A 316 15.92 33.12 -45.99
CA ASN A 316 14.74 32.98 -45.13
C ASN A 316 15.09 32.66 -43.67
N TYR A 317 16.38 32.58 -43.33
CA TYR A 317 16.86 32.15 -42.01
C TYR A 317 16.38 33.03 -40.86
N GLN A 318 16.32 34.35 -41.06
CA GLN A 318 15.96 35.29 -40.00
C GLN A 318 14.48 35.22 -39.67
N ASP A 319 13.63 35.02 -40.67
CA ASP A 319 12.18 35.23 -40.55
C ASP A 319 11.37 33.94 -40.41
N MET A 320 11.91 32.79 -40.84
CA MET A 320 11.22 31.48 -40.77
C MET A 320 11.81 30.56 -39.70
N THR A 321 11.02 29.56 -39.30
CA THR A 321 11.46 28.44 -38.43
C THR A 321 12.09 27.31 -39.25
N TYR A 322 12.88 26.44 -38.60
CA TYR A 322 13.49 25.29 -39.27
C TYR A 322 12.48 24.32 -39.90
N ASN A 323 11.28 24.22 -39.33
CA ASN A 323 10.24 23.34 -39.85
C ASN A 323 9.61 23.90 -41.12
N GLU A 324 9.30 25.21 -41.15
CA GLU A 324 8.72 25.88 -42.32
C GLU A 324 9.69 25.87 -43.52
N ILE A 325 10.99 26.09 -43.26
CA ILE A 325 12.02 25.98 -44.31
C ILE A 325 12.14 24.51 -44.79
N GLY A 326 12.02 23.55 -43.88
CA GLY A 326 12.05 22.12 -44.21
C GLY A 326 10.90 21.70 -45.12
N GLU A 327 9.67 22.09 -44.78
CA GLU A 327 8.48 21.82 -45.59
C GLU A 327 8.60 22.41 -47.00
N LYS A 328 9.19 23.61 -47.13
CA LYS A 328 9.36 24.26 -48.43
C LYS A 328 10.43 23.64 -49.32
N LEU A 329 11.53 23.17 -48.71
CA LEU A 329 12.63 22.52 -49.42
C LEU A 329 12.44 21.01 -49.60
N GLY A 330 11.34 20.44 -49.10
CA GLY A 330 11.14 18.98 -49.09
C GLY A 330 12.14 18.24 -48.18
N ARG A 331 12.62 18.90 -47.12
CA ARG A 331 13.62 18.39 -46.18
C ARG A 331 13.06 18.28 -44.76
N SER A 332 13.61 17.38 -43.96
CA SER A 332 13.28 17.33 -42.52
C SER A 332 13.85 18.54 -41.76
N GLU A 333 13.17 19.00 -40.71
CA GLU A 333 13.64 20.06 -39.81
C GLU A 333 15.08 19.85 -39.33
N ASN A 334 15.45 18.60 -39.04
CA ASN A 334 16.80 18.26 -38.54
C ASN A 334 17.88 18.42 -39.63
N ALA A 335 17.55 18.17 -40.89
CA ALA A 335 18.45 18.42 -42.02
C ALA A 335 18.73 19.92 -42.17
N VAL A 336 17.67 20.74 -42.09
CA VAL A 336 17.78 22.21 -42.16
C VAL A 336 18.64 22.77 -41.03
N ARG A 337 18.40 22.32 -39.79
CA ARG A 337 19.18 22.71 -38.62
C ARG A 337 20.66 22.35 -38.76
N THR A 338 20.94 21.15 -39.25
CA THR A 338 22.31 20.66 -39.46
C THR A 338 23.03 21.48 -40.53
N LYS A 339 22.35 21.82 -41.64
CA LYS A 339 22.91 22.67 -42.69
C LYS A 339 23.12 24.11 -42.23
N ALA A 340 22.17 24.70 -41.52
CA ALA A 340 22.31 26.04 -40.97
C ALA A 340 23.48 26.16 -39.99
N GLY A 341 23.69 25.13 -39.15
CA GLY A 341 24.86 25.03 -38.27
C GLY A 341 26.17 24.96 -39.06
N LYS A 342 26.22 24.17 -40.14
CA LYS A 342 27.39 24.13 -41.05
C LYS A 342 27.65 25.47 -41.77
N LEU A 343 26.62 26.30 -41.96
CA LEU A 343 26.70 27.63 -42.58
C LEU A 343 26.94 28.76 -41.55
N ASN A 344 27.06 28.46 -40.25
CA ASN A 344 27.27 29.43 -39.16
C ASN A 344 26.24 30.58 -39.08
N LEU A 345 24.98 30.34 -39.46
CA LEU A 345 23.93 31.37 -39.41
C LEU A 345 23.44 31.63 -37.97
N GLN A 346 23.29 32.90 -37.57
CA GLN A 346 22.88 33.32 -36.21
C GLN A 346 21.60 34.19 -36.25
N LYS A 347 20.64 33.98 -35.32
CA LYS A 347 19.40 34.78 -35.20
C LYS A 347 19.62 36.05 -34.35
N ARG A 348 18.95 37.17 -34.67
CA ARG A 348 18.95 38.39 -33.83
C ARG A 348 18.00 38.26 -32.61
N SER A 349 18.23 39.06 -31.56
CA SER A 349 17.53 39.01 -30.26
C SER A 349 16.00 39.14 -30.37
N ASP A 350 15.29 38.24 -29.69
CA ASP A 350 13.83 38.04 -29.75
C ASP A 350 12.95 39.13 -29.09
N TRP A 351 13.51 40.23 -28.56
CA TRP A 351 12.78 41.23 -27.75
C TRP A 351 12.37 42.48 -28.54
N THR A 352 11.07 42.71 -28.69
CA THR A 352 10.47 43.93 -29.23
C THR A 352 9.82 44.77 -28.12
N ARG A 353 9.60 46.08 -28.36
CA ARG A 353 8.95 47.02 -27.43
C ARG A 353 7.65 46.45 -26.82
N LYS A 354 6.75 45.96 -27.68
CA LYS A 354 5.47 45.35 -27.29
C LYS A 354 5.64 44.05 -26.49
N LYS A 355 6.60 43.20 -26.86
CA LYS A 355 6.85 41.92 -26.18
C LYS A 355 7.40 42.12 -24.77
N MET A 356 8.20 43.18 -24.58
CA MET A 356 8.79 43.54 -23.29
C MET A 356 7.74 44.06 -22.30
N VAL A 357 6.90 45.01 -22.74
CA VAL A 357 5.77 45.53 -21.93
C VAL A 357 4.85 44.40 -21.49
N ARG A 358 4.43 43.54 -22.43
CA ARG A 358 3.57 42.39 -22.12
C ARG A 358 4.22 41.44 -21.10
N LYS A 359 5.54 41.22 -21.21
CA LYS A 359 6.25 40.34 -20.29
C LYS A 359 6.34 40.93 -18.88
N LEU A 360 6.59 42.23 -18.74
CA LEU A 360 6.63 42.89 -17.43
C LEU A 360 5.24 42.87 -16.75
N GLN A 361 4.17 43.09 -17.52
CA GLN A 361 2.79 42.97 -17.03
C GLN A 361 2.46 41.54 -16.57
N GLU A 362 2.86 40.52 -17.34
CA GLU A 362 2.71 39.11 -16.94
C GLU A 362 3.45 38.80 -15.63
N LEU A 363 4.68 39.31 -15.47
CA LEU A 363 5.49 39.08 -14.28
C LEU A 363 4.88 39.74 -13.04
N ALA A 364 4.37 40.96 -13.17
CA ALA A 364 3.66 41.64 -12.09
C ALA A 364 2.39 40.88 -11.69
N ASN A 365 1.60 40.42 -12.67
CA ASN A 365 0.38 39.65 -12.41
C ASN A 365 0.66 38.31 -11.73
N THR A 366 1.82 37.69 -12.02
CA THR A 366 2.16 36.37 -11.49
C THR A 366 2.83 36.43 -10.12
N HIS A 367 3.70 37.42 -9.89
CA HIS A 367 4.58 37.46 -8.71
C HIS A 367 4.39 38.71 -7.85
N GLY A 368 3.47 39.59 -8.22
CA GLY A 368 3.28 40.90 -7.62
C GLY A 368 4.30 41.94 -8.12
N GLU A 369 3.95 43.22 -8.02
CA GLU A 369 4.78 44.34 -8.50
C GLU A 369 6.18 44.39 -7.86
N ARG A 370 6.33 43.88 -6.63
CA ARG A 370 7.64 43.77 -5.94
C ARG A 370 8.64 42.88 -6.71
N TYR A 371 8.16 41.99 -7.59
CA TYR A 371 9.02 41.18 -8.44
C TYR A 371 9.71 41.99 -9.54
N LEU A 372 9.12 43.12 -9.96
CA LEU A 372 9.66 44.00 -10.99
C LEU A 372 10.87 44.84 -10.52
N ARG A 373 11.30 44.66 -9.27
CA ARG A 373 12.49 45.32 -8.74
C ARG A 373 13.71 45.01 -9.61
N PRO A 374 14.58 46.01 -9.88
CA PRO A 374 15.77 45.83 -10.72
C PRO A 374 16.62 44.61 -10.34
N ARG A 375 16.87 44.41 -9.03
CA ARG A 375 17.65 43.27 -8.52
C ARG A 375 17.00 41.91 -8.79
N ASN A 376 15.67 41.83 -8.76
CA ASN A 376 14.93 40.59 -8.97
C ASN A 376 14.88 40.24 -10.46
N LEU A 377 14.62 41.23 -11.32
CA LEU A 377 14.66 41.04 -12.77
C LEU A 377 16.07 40.75 -13.27
N GLN A 378 17.10 41.40 -12.73
CA GLN A 378 18.49 41.09 -13.09
C GLN A 378 18.86 39.63 -12.76
N LYS A 379 18.39 39.11 -11.63
CA LYS A 379 18.70 37.76 -11.16
C LYS A 379 17.91 36.68 -11.90
N ASN A 380 16.61 36.89 -12.09
CA ASN A 380 15.70 35.85 -12.56
C ASN A 380 15.32 36.01 -14.04
N GLU A 381 15.37 37.24 -14.56
CA GLU A 381 14.95 37.61 -15.92
C GLU A 381 16.03 38.45 -16.60
N GLY A 382 17.31 38.10 -16.40
CA GLY A 382 18.45 38.94 -16.78
C GLY A 382 18.51 39.29 -18.27
N LYS A 383 17.95 38.44 -19.14
CA LYS A 383 17.82 38.72 -20.58
C LYS A 383 16.81 39.81 -20.88
N LEU A 384 15.65 39.80 -20.20
CA LEU A 384 14.63 40.84 -20.30
C LEU A 384 15.18 42.16 -19.73
N TYR A 385 15.80 42.10 -18.55
CA TYR A 385 16.41 43.24 -17.89
C TYR A 385 17.50 43.88 -18.75
N GLY A 386 18.46 43.11 -19.26
CA GLY A 386 19.52 43.62 -20.13
C GLY A 386 19.02 44.20 -21.46
N ALA A 387 17.96 43.63 -22.03
CA ALA A 387 17.36 44.13 -23.27
C ALA A 387 16.63 45.48 -23.09
N SER A 388 16.25 45.86 -21.86
CA SER A 388 15.47 47.07 -21.60
C SER A 388 16.19 48.36 -22.01
N TRP A 389 17.49 48.47 -21.74
CA TRP A 389 18.31 49.60 -22.19
C TRP A 389 18.45 49.69 -23.71
N GLY A 390 18.52 48.54 -24.39
CA GLY A 390 18.63 48.50 -25.85
C GLY A 390 17.35 48.89 -26.59
N VAL A 391 16.18 48.70 -25.97
CA VAL A 391 14.87 48.91 -26.62
C VAL A 391 14.18 50.22 -26.17
N PHE A 392 14.35 50.62 -24.90
CA PHE A 392 13.68 51.79 -24.29
C PHE A 392 14.66 52.84 -23.74
N GLY A 393 15.98 52.61 -23.77
CA GLY A 393 16.95 53.57 -23.23
C GLY A 393 17.08 53.51 -21.71
N THR A 394 15.99 53.68 -20.96
CA THR A 394 15.99 53.58 -19.49
C THR A 394 15.02 52.53 -18.93
N PHE A 395 15.37 51.96 -17.77
CA PHE A 395 14.51 51.00 -17.08
C PHE A 395 13.28 51.66 -16.42
N LYS A 396 13.31 52.98 -16.21
CA LYS A 396 12.15 53.74 -15.76
C LYS A 396 11.09 53.79 -16.85
N GLU A 397 11.47 54.18 -18.07
CA GLU A 397 10.57 54.30 -19.21
C GLU A 397 9.86 52.99 -19.53
N VAL A 398 10.53 51.84 -19.42
CA VAL A 398 9.89 50.54 -19.69
C VAL A 398 8.85 50.16 -18.63
N LEU A 399 9.04 50.56 -17.37
CA LEU A 399 8.07 50.30 -16.29
C LEU A 399 6.88 51.24 -16.39
N GLU A 400 7.12 52.52 -16.68
CA GLU A 400 6.06 53.51 -16.89
C GLU A 400 5.21 53.19 -18.13
N GLU A 401 5.84 52.78 -19.24
CA GLU A 401 5.12 52.34 -20.45
C GLU A 401 4.38 51.01 -20.23
N ALA A 402 4.81 50.21 -19.25
CA ALA A 402 4.08 49.02 -18.81
C ALA A 402 2.96 49.30 -17.79
N GLY A 403 2.79 50.56 -17.36
CA GLY A 403 1.72 51.00 -16.45
C GLY A 403 2.07 50.87 -14.97
N PHE A 404 3.35 50.75 -14.62
CA PHE A 404 3.80 50.62 -13.24
C PHE A 404 4.49 51.89 -12.74
N ASP A 405 4.14 52.32 -11.52
CA ASP A 405 4.81 53.42 -10.84
C ASP A 405 6.19 52.98 -10.34
N TYR A 406 7.23 53.51 -11.01
CA TYR A 406 8.62 53.25 -10.67
C TYR A 406 8.96 53.56 -9.21
N GLU A 407 8.34 54.60 -8.62
CA GLU A 407 8.66 55.07 -7.26
C GLU A 407 8.16 54.11 -6.17
N ASN A 408 7.06 53.41 -6.42
CA ASN A 408 6.51 52.41 -5.51
C ASN A 408 7.24 51.06 -5.57
N ILE A 409 7.97 50.80 -6.66
CA ILE A 409 8.71 49.56 -6.87
C ILE A 409 10.09 49.59 -6.17
N ILE A 410 10.74 50.75 -6.13
CA ILE A 410 12.07 50.92 -5.52
C ILE A 410 12.00 51.05 -3.99
N THR A 411 13.03 50.56 -3.29
CA THR A 411 13.11 50.61 -1.81
C THR A 411 14.13 51.61 -1.27
N ALA A 412 14.89 52.25 -2.16
CA ALA A 412 15.89 53.25 -1.81
C ALA A 412 15.45 54.57 -2.42
N HIS A 413 15.15 55.55 -1.55
CA HIS A 413 14.81 56.90 -1.96
C HIS A 413 16.04 57.81 -1.89
N PRO A 414 16.11 58.88 -2.69
CA PRO A 414 17.14 59.91 -2.56
C PRO A 414 17.18 60.49 -1.13
N GLN A 415 18.35 60.99 -0.72
CA GLN A 415 18.55 61.61 0.58
C GLN A 415 17.58 62.81 0.75
N GLY A 416 16.91 62.90 1.91
CA GLY A 416 15.94 63.95 2.21
C GLY A 416 14.48 63.69 1.77
N TRP A 417 14.18 62.53 1.19
CA TRP A 417 12.82 62.19 0.74
C TRP A 417 11.79 61.99 1.87
N TRP A 418 12.25 61.50 3.03
CA TRP A 418 11.41 61.22 4.21
C TRP A 418 11.34 62.43 5.14
N THR A 419 10.25 63.19 5.04
CA THR A 419 9.91 64.28 5.97
C THR A 419 9.04 63.79 7.12
N GLU A 420 8.91 64.57 8.19
CA GLU A 420 8.02 64.25 9.32
C GLU A 420 6.60 63.88 8.86
N ASP A 421 5.99 64.72 8.02
CA ASP A 421 4.62 64.51 7.51
C ASP A 421 4.47 63.24 6.67
N ARG A 422 5.46 62.96 5.80
CA ARG A 422 5.46 61.76 4.94
C ARG A 422 5.58 60.49 5.76
N ILE A 423 6.35 60.52 6.85
CA ILE A 423 6.50 59.37 7.75
C ILE A 423 5.21 59.13 8.54
N ILE A 424 4.62 60.19 9.10
CA ILE A 424 3.37 60.08 9.88
C ILE A 424 2.23 59.57 9.00
N SER A 425 1.98 60.23 7.87
CA SER A 425 0.93 59.81 6.92
C SER A 425 1.11 58.36 6.51
N LYS A 426 2.35 57.95 6.19
CA LYS A 426 2.58 56.57 5.76
C LYS A 426 2.36 55.53 6.87
N LEU A 427 2.66 55.86 8.13
CA LEU A 427 2.39 54.98 9.26
C LEU A 427 0.88 54.85 9.53
N GLN A 428 0.12 55.94 9.36
CA GLN A 428 -1.34 55.94 9.49
C GLN A 428 -1.99 55.09 8.40
N ASP A 429 -1.61 55.28 7.14
CA ASP A 429 -2.10 54.48 6.01
C ASP A 429 -1.85 52.97 6.23
N LEU A 430 -0.67 52.62 6.75
CA LEU A 430 -0.31 51.23 7.02
C LEU A 430 -1.13 50.63 8.16
N ALA A 431 -1.44 51.41 9.19
CA ALA A 431 -2.30 50.95 10.27
C ALA A 431 -3.75 50.80 9.83
N GLU A 432 -4.26 51.68 8.97
CA GLU A 432 -5.61 51.60 8.42
C GLU A 432 -5.76 50.39 7.48
N SER A 433 -4.79 50.17 6.61
CA SER A 433 -4.83 49.07 5.62
C SER A 433 -4.54 47.68 6.20
N HIS A 434 -3.71 47.56 7.25
CA HIS A 434 -3.22 46.27 7.75
C HIS A 434 -3.45 46.03 9.25
N GLY A 435 -4.06 46.98 9.96
CA GLY A 435 -4.22 46.96 11.41
C GLY A 435 -2.97 47.47 12.15
N LYS A 436 -3.19 48.00 13.36
CA LYS A 436 -2.14 48.63 14.19
C LYS A 436 -0.99 47.67 14.54
N GLU A 437 -1.24 46.37 14.63
CA GLU A 437 -0.22 45.35 14.93
C GLU A 437 0.86 45.27 13.84
N TYR A 438 0.54 45.71 12.62
CA TYR A 438 1.47 45.77 11.49
C TYR A 438 2.64 46.72 11.77
N LEU A 439 2.43 47.78 12.56
CA LEU A 439 3.44 48.80 12.87
C LEU A 439 4.55 48.32 13.84
N SER A 440 4.52 47.07 14.30
CA SER A 440 5.62 46.54 15.10
C SER A 440 6.92 46.55 14.28
N TRP A 441 8.05 46.90 14.92
CA TRP A 441 9.35 46.98 14.23
C TRP A 441 9.68 45.66 13.49
N SER A 442 9.39 44.52 14.12
CA SER A 442 9.61 43.20 13.50
C SER A 442 8.79 42.99 12.23
N ASN A 443 7.50 43.35 12.21
CA ASN A 443 6.66 43.19 11.03
C ASN A 443 7.08 44.17 9.92
N MET A 444 7.38 45.41 10.27
CA MET A 444 7.84 46.43 9.32
C MET A 444 9.15 46.04 8.65
N CYS A 445 10.10 45.48 9.39
CA CYS A 445 11.34 44.94 8.84
C CYS A 445 11.10 43.69 7.96
N ALA A 446 10.23 42.76 8.39
CA ALA A 446 9.93 41.53 7.63
C ALA A 446 9.29 41.83 6.27
N GLU A 447 8.46 42.87 6.20
CA GLU A 447 7.78 43.31 4.98
C GLU A 447 8.63 44.24 4.08
N GLY A 448 9.92 44.37 4.41
CA GLY A 448 10.86 45.15 3.62
C GLY A 448 10.64 46.67 3.71
N LYS A 449 10.01 47.17 4.78
CA LYS A 449 9.82 48.60 5.07
C LYS A 449 10.90 49.17 6.01
N SER A 450 12.08 48.54 6.06
CA SER A 450 13.21 48.95 6.89
C SER A 450 13.71 50.39 6.62
N GLY A 451 13.55 50.87 5.38
CA GLY A 451 13.87 52.26 5.02
C GLY A 451 12.97 53.28 5.76
N LEU A 452 11.67 53.01 5.86
CA LEU A 452 10.73 53.84 6.63
C LEU A 452 11.02 53.77 8.13
N VAL A 453 11.37 52.60 8.65
CA VAL A 453 11.75 52.42 10.06
C VAL A 453 13.00 53.23 10.42
N SER A 454 14.03 53.15 9.57
CA SER A 454 15.30 53.85 9.79
C SER A 454 15.13 55.36 9.68
N SER A 455 14.40 55.82 8.67
CA SER A 455 14.11 57.25 8.48
C SER A 455 13.22 57.80 9.60
N GLY A 456 12.23 57.02 10.06
CA GLY A 456 11.43 57.37 11.23
C GLY A 456 12.25 57.46 12.52
N ALA A 457 13.27 56.60 12.68
CA ALA A 457 14.20 56.70 13.81
C ALA A 457 15.14 57.90 13.70
N GLU A 458 15.60 58.23 12.49
CA GLU A 458 16.46 59.39 12.22
C GLU A 458 15.73 60.71 12.48
N VAL A 459 14.49 60.83 12.00
CA VAL A 459 13.68 62.05 12.12
C VAL A 459 13.10 62.23 13.54
N PHE A 460 12.51 61.20 14.14
CA PHE A 460 11.83 61.31 15.45
C PHE A 460 12.72 60.89 16.63
N GLY A 461 13.99 60.57 16.38
CA GLY A 461 14.96 60.07 17.36
C GLY A 461 14.74 58.60 17.77
N SER A 462 13.57 58.02 17.52
CA SER A 462 13.34 56.58 17.61
C SER A 462 12.09 56.18 16.84
N TYR A 463 12.09 54.96 16.29
CA TYR A 463 10.92 54.44 15.59
C TYR A 463 9.67 54.35 16.48
N ARG A 464 9.85 54.05 17.78
CA ARG A 464 8.78 54.09 18.78
C ARG A 464 8.10 55.46 18.84
N LYS A 465 8.89 56.53 18.93
CA LYS A 465 8.36 57.91 18.93
C LYS A 465 7.64 58.26 17.64
N ALA A 466 8.12 57.77 16.49
CA ALA A 466 7.44 57.96 15.21
C ALA A 466 6.03 57.30 15.21
N VAL A 467 5.92 56.07 15.72
CA VAL A 467 4.63 55.36 15.82
C VAL A 467 3.69 56.00 16.86
N GLU A 468 4.23 56.44 18.00
CA GLU A 468 3.46 57.17 19.02
C GLU A 468 2.97 58.53 18.49
N LYS A 469 3.79 59.25 17.71
CA LYS A 469 3.40 60.49 17.02
C LYS A 469 2.36 60.28 15.93
N ALA A 470 2.36 59.10 15.29
CA ALA A 470 1.30 58.69 14.37
C ALA A 470 -0.03 58.31 15.07
N GLY A 471 -0.06 58.29 16.42
CA GLY A 471 -1.27 58.08 17.21
C GLY A 471 -1.44 56.67 17.78
N PHE A 472 -0.42 55.81 17.74
CA PHE A 472 -0.54 54.40 18.15
C PHE A 472 0.32 54.05 19.38
N ASP A 473 -0.25 53.33 20.36
CA ASP A 473 0.51 52.79 21.49
C ASP A 473 1.44 51.65 21.03
N TYR A 474 2.73 51.99 20.93
CA TYR A 474 3.76 51.08 20.47
C TYR A 474 3.90 49.84 21.37
N ASN A 475 3.73 49.97 22.69
CA ASN A 475 3.89 48.83 23.61
C ASN A 475 2.72 47.84 23.51
N GLY A 476 1.51 48.33 23.21
CA GLY A 476 0.35 47.50 22.89
C GLY A 476 0.54 46.66 21.62
N ILE A 477 1.33 47.15 20.67
CA ILE A 477 1.59 46.52 19.36
C ILE A 477 2.65 45.41 19.43
N LEU A 478 3.55 45.43 20.43
CA LEU A 478 4.63 44.45 20.55
C LEU A 478 4.15 43.05 20.94
N LYS A 479 4.49 42.04 20.11
CA LYS A 479 4.33 40.60 20.41
C LYS A 479 5.24 40.11 21.54
N ILE A 480 6.43 40.69 21.68
CA ILE A 480 7.39 40.42 22.76
C ILE A 480 7.56 41.71 23.54
N LYS A 481 7.24 41.68 24.84
CA LYS A 481 7.29 42.87 25.69
C LYS A 481 8.74 43.23 26.06
N PRO A 482 9.06 44.54 26.18
CA PRO A 482 10.40 44.98 26.54
C PRO A 482 10.78 44.56 27.97
N SER A 483 12.08 44.57 28.26
CA SER A 483 12.62 44.27 29.59
C SER A 483 11.97 45.14 30.67
N GLY A 484 11.56 44.54 31.80
CA GLY A 484 10.91 45.24 32.91
C GLY A 484 9.39 45.42 32.79
N TYR A 485 8.75 44.99 31.70
CA TYR A 485 7.29 45.10 31.55
C TYR A 485 6.50 44.20 32.52
N TRP A 486 7.00 42.99 32.78
CA TRP A 486 6.34 41.98 33.61
C TRP A 486 6.75 42.12 35.08
N THR A 487 5.91 42.77 35.88
CA THR A 487 6.02 42.80 37.35
C THR A 487 5.30 41.61 37.97
N LYS A 488 5.51 41.34 39.27
CA LYS A 488 4.82 40.25 39.98
C LYS A 488 3.30 40.37 39.86
N GLU A 489 2.79 41.58 40.05
CA GLU A 489 1.36 41.91 40.04
C GLU A 489 0.76 41.69 38.64
N LYS A 490 1.44 42.18 37.60
CA LYS A 490 1.01 41.99 36.20
C LYS A 490 1.02 40.53 35.76
N ILE A 491 1.96 39.74 36.27
CA ILE A 491 2.01 38.30 35.99
C ILE A 491 0.80 37.61 36.61
N VAL A 492 0.50 37.86 37.88
CA VAL A 492 -0.64 37.27 38.59
C VAL A 492 -1.97 37.68 37.95
N GLU A 493 -2.18 38.98 37.71
CA GLU A 493 -3.37 39.50 37.05
C GLU A 493 -3.59 38.85 35.68
N LYS A 494 -2.51 38.68 34.90
CA LYS A 494 -2.61 38.06 33.58
C LYS A 494 -2.92 36.56 33.63
N LEU A 495 -2.38 35.83 34.61
CA LEU A 495 -2.69 34.42 34.81
C LEU A 495 -4.15 34.24 35.24
N GLN A 496 -4.66 35.08 36.14
CA GLN A 496 -6.07 35.10 36.56
C GLN A 496 -7.00 35.46 35.39
N GLU A 497 -6.65 36.46 34.57
CA GLU A 497 -7.41 36.82 33.37
C GLU A 497 -7.49 35.65 32.38
N LEU A 498 -6.37 34.97 32.11
CA LEU A 498 -6.32 33.83 31.20
C LEU A 498 -7.15 32.64 31.72
N ALA A 499 -7.08 32.36 33.03
CA ALA A 499 -7.89 31.33 33.66
C ALA A 499 -9.39 31.63 33.52
N SER A 500 -9.80 32.87 33.81
CA SER A 500 -11.20 33.29 33.76
C SER A 500 -11.76 33.31 32.33
N LYS A 501 -10.98 33.77 31.34
CA LYS A 501 -11.46 33.89 29.95
C LYS A 501 -11.37 32.60 29.15
N LYS A 502 -10.37 31.75 29.42
CA LYS A 502 -10.04 30.58 28.57
C LYS A 502 -10.05 29.25 29.33
N GLY A 503 -10.11 29.26 30.65
CA GLY A 503 -10.10 28.07 31.50
C GLY A 503 -8.70 27.57 31.89
N LEU A 504 -8.64 26.79 32.97
CA LEU A 504 -7.40 26.36 33.63
C LEU A 504 -6.41 25.59 32.74
N LYS A 505 -6.89 24.86 31.73
CA LYS A 505 -6.02 24.12 30.80
C LYS A 505 -5.08 25.02 29.99
N HIS A 506 -5.45 26.30 29.82
CA HIS A 506 -4.63 27.27 29.12
C HIS A 506 -3.44 27.77 29.96
N LEU A 507 -3.44 27.54 31.28
CA LEU A 507 -2.30 27.84 32.15
C LEU A 507 -1.19 26.77 32.09
N SER A 508 -1.36 25.70 31.29
CA SER A 508 -0.33 24.66 31.20
C SER A 508 0.97 25.23 30.62
N PRO A 509 2.15 24.78 31.11
CA PRO A 509 3.44 25.25 30.62
C PRO A 509 3.62 25.10 29.10
N LEU A 510 3.01 24.06 28.50
CA LEU A 510 3.05 23.84 27.05
C LEU A 510 2.25 24.90 26.29
N ASN A 511 1.04 25.22 26.77
CA ASN A 511 0.17 26.22 26.16
C ASN A 511 0.76 27.63 26.27
N LEU A 512 1.31 28.00 27.44
CA LEU A 512 1.91 29.33 27.59
C LEU A 512 3.24 29.46 26.84
N LYS A 513 4.08 28.44 26.77
CA LYS A 513 5.29 28.50 25.92
C LYS A 513 4.95 28.71 24.44
N LYS A 514 3.83 28.17 23.98
CA LYS A 514 3.39 28.27 22.57
C LYS A 514 2.74 29.62 22.27
N ASN A 515 1.83 30.06 23.12
CA ASN A 515 0.95 31.20 22.82
C ASN A 515 1.39 32.49 23.53
N GLU A 516 2.01 32.39 24.71
CA GLU A 516 2.34 33.52 25.60
C GLU A 516 3.76 33.38 26.17
N ARG A 517 4.73 33.15 25.28
CA ARG A 517 6.11 32.78 25.66
C ARG A 517 6.75 33.78 26.63
N GLY A 518 6.51 35.08 26.42
CA GLY A 518 7.06 36.14 27.25
C GLY A 518 6.50 36.15 28.67
N LEU A 519 5.22 35.82 28.84
CA LEU A 519 4.59 35.67 30.15
C LEU A 519 5.18 34.46 30.89
N TYR A 520 5.32 33.31 30.21
CA TYR A 520 5.89 32.10 30.83
C TYR A 520 7.33 32.30 31.33
N THR A 521 8.19 32.90 30.50
CA THR A 521 9.59 33.13 30.87
C THR A 521 9.70 34.10 32.03
N SER A 522 8.96 35.21 31.97
CA SER A 522 9.00 36.24 33.02
C SER A 522 8.41 35.73 34.33
N ALA A 523 7.32 34.94 34.28
CA ALA A 523 6.75 34.28 35.45
C ALA A 523 7.76 33.32 36.12
N ARG A 524 8.48 32.52 35.33
CA ARG A 524 9.55 31.65 35.87
C ARG A 524 10.67 32.46 36.50
N ASP A 525 11.12 33.52 35.83
CA ASP A 525 12.30 34.28 36.23
C ASP A 525 12.00 35.14 37.49
N VAL A 526 10.81 35.74 37.57
CA VAL A 526 10.38 36.58 38.71
C VAL A 526 10.03 35.75 39.95
N PHE A 527 9.37 34.59 39.79
CA PHE A 527 8.92 33.75 40.92
C PHE A 527 9.86 32.56 41.21
N SER A 528 11.03 32.51 40.57
CA SER A 528 11.99 31.38 40.59
C SER A 528 11.48 30.05 40.00
N SER A 529 10.16 29.88 39.88
CA SER A 529 9.54 28.77 39.15
C SER A 529 8.16 29.19 38.65
N TYR A 530 7.74 28.65 37.50
CA TYR A 530 6.40 28.90 36.97
C TYR A 530 5.30 28.31 37.88
N GLY A 531 5.57 27.19 38.56
CA GLY A 531 4.61 26.60 39.51
C GLY A 531 4.26 27.56 40.64
N LYS A 532 5.26 28.21 41.24
CA LYS A 532 5.04 29.25 42.26
C LYS A 532 4.23 30.45 41.75
N ALA A 533 4.45 30.87 40.50
CA ALA A 533 3.66 31.96 39.92
C ALA A 533 2.18 31.57 39.74
N VAL A 534 1.89 30.30 39.46
CA VAL A 534 0.53 29.77 39.34
C VAL A 534 -0.13 29.59 40.71
N GLU A 535 0.64 29.15 41.70
CA GLU A 535 0.20 29.02 43.10
C GLU A 535 -0.10 30.40 43.72
N GLU A 536 0.73 31.42 43.46
CA GLU A 536 0.49 32.81 43.88
C GLU A 536 -0.76 33.42 43.20
N ALA A 537 -1.11 32.93 42.01
CA ALA A 537 -2.35 33.26 41.32
C ALA A 537 -3.56 32.45 41.84
N GLU A 538 -3.40 31.73 42.96
CA GLU A 538 -4.41 30.92 43.64
C GLU A 538 -4.90 29.69 42.84
N PHE A 539 -4.05 29.15 41.96
CA PHE A 539 -4.37 27.95 41.18
C PHE A 539 -3.51 26.74 41.58
N ASP A 540 -4.15 25.56 41.63
CA ASP A 540 -3.47 24.29 41.89
C ASP A 540 -2.67 23.83 40.67
N TYR A 541 -1.35 24.02 40.73
CA TYR A 541 -0.43 23.70 39.64
C TYR A 541 -0.45 22.20 39.27
N GLU A 542 -0.72 21.31 40.23
CA GLU A 542 -0.74 19.86 39.97
C GLU A 542 -1.91 19.43 39.08
N LYS A 543 -3.04 20.14 39.15
CA LYS A 543 -4.21 19.91 38.29
C LYS A 543 -4.05 20.49 36.89
N ILE A 544 -3.05 21.35 36.69
CA ILE A 544 -2.79 22.05 35.42
C ILE A 544 -1.79 21.28 34.54
N ILE A 545 -0.91 20.46 35.12
CA ILE A 545 0.16 19.75 34.40
C ILE A 545 -0.19 18.29 34.06
N GLU A 546 -0.07 17.92 32.79
CA GLU A 546 -0.20 16.51 32.35
C GLU A 546 1.11 15.72 32.55
N GLN A 547 2.25 16.39 32.58
CA GLN A 547 3.58 15.78 32.78
C GLN A 547 4.22 16.35 34.05
N LYS A 548 4.62 15.47 34.96
CA LYS A 548 5.24 15.87 36.23
C LYS A 548 6.66 16.45 35.99
N PRO A 549 7.04 17.55 36.68
CA PRO A 549 8.30 18.25 36.43
C PRO A 549 9.53 17.45 36.87
N ARG A 550 10.71 17.86 36.38
CA ARG A 550 12.00 17.26 36.73
C ARG A 550 12.22 17.35 38.25
N GLY A 551 12.51 16.22 38.90
CA GLY A 551 12.68 16.13 40.35
C GLY A 551 11.43 15.77 41.15
N TYR A 552 10.24 15.69 40.53
CA TYR A 552 9.01 15.26 41.21
C TYR A 552 9.09 13.83 41.75
N TRP A 553 9.72 12.94 40.99
CA TRP A 553 9.81 11.52 41.32
C TRP A 553 10.98 11.23 42.27
N THR A 554 10.66 11.05 43.55
CA THR A 554 11.55 10.48 44.56
C THR A 554 11.38 8.96 44.61
N ARG A 555 12.30 8.23 45.28
CA ARG A 555 12.17 6.77 45.42
C ARG A 555 10.85 6.39 46.11
N GLU A 556 10.48 7.15 47.12
CA GLU A 556 9.28 6.98 47.94
C GLU A 556 8.02 7.18 47.10
N LYS A 557 7.94 8.29 46.36
CA LYS A 557 6.81 8.59 45.47
C LYS A 557 6.64 7.56 44.35
N ILE A 558 7.74 7.02 43.83
CA ILE A 558 7.69 5.94 42.83
C ILE A 558 7.08 4.67 43.43
N ILE A 559 7.48 4.29 44.64
CA ILE A 559 6.95 3.11 45.34
C ILE A 559 5.47 3.30 45.68
N GLU A 560 5.09 4.46 46.21
CA GLU A 560 3.70 4.81 46.50
C GLU A 560 2.82 4.74 45.26
N GLU A 561 3.29 5.31 44.14
CA GLU A 561 2.57 5.26 42.86
C GLU A 561 2.40 3.82 42.36
N LEU A 562 3.44 2.99 42.43
CA LEU A 562 3.35 1.58 42.04
C LEU A 562 2.36 0.80 42.93
N LYS A 563 2.37 1.03 44.24
CA LYS A 563 1.40 0.43 45.16
C LYS A 563 -0.02 0.91 44.88
N ARG A 564 -0.21 2.19 44.56
CA ARG A 564 -1.52 2.75 44.17
C ARG A 564 -2.04 2.08 42.89
N LEU A 565 -1.21 1.99 41.85
CA LEU A 565 -1.58 1.34 40.59
C LEU A 565 -2.01 -0.12 40.80
N ALA A 566 -1.25 -0.87 41.60
CA ALA A 566 -1.58 -2.26 41.91
C ALA A 566 -2.93 -2.39 42.66
N LYS A 567 -3.23 -1.44 43.55
CA LYS A 567 -4.47 -1.41 44.34
C LYS A 567 -5.68 -1.02 43.49
N GLU A 568 -5.54 -0.02 42.62
CA GLU A 568 -6.65 0.53 41.83
C GLU A 568 -6.94 -0.32 40.58
N HIS A 569 -5.93 -0.94 39.98
CA HIS A 569 -6.04 -1.57 38.66
C HIS A 569 -5.53 -3.03 38.60
N GLY A 570 -5.20 -3.65 39.75
CA GLY A 570 -4.67 -5.01 39.82
C GLY A 570 -3.16 -5.10 39.51
N LYS A 571 -2.55 -6.26 39.81
CA LYS A 571 -1.09 -6.46 39.69
C LYS A 571 -0.60 -6.41 38.23
N GLU A 572 -1.46 -6.75 37.28
CA GLU A 572 -1.20 -6.72 35.84
C GLU A 572 -0.96 -5.29 35.31
N SER A 573 -1.47 -4.28 36.02
CA SER A 573 -1.24 -2.86 35.71
C SER A 573 0.23 -2.44 35.87
N LEU A 574 1.00 -3.19 36.66
CA LEU A 574 2.44 -2.99 36.88
C LEU A 574 3.29 -3.47 35.69
N ALA A 575 2.69 -4.09 34.67
CA ALA A 575 3.43 -4.44 33.47
C ALA A 575 3.92 -3.17 32.76
N PRO A 576 5.16 -3.14 32.22
CA PRO A 576 5.73 -1.92 31.62
C PRO A 576 4.90 -1.31 30.48
N SER A 577 4.09 -2.10 29.77
CA SER A 577 3.17 -1.60 28.75
C SER A 577 1.95 -0.91 29.36
N SER A 578 1.39 -1.51 30.42
CA SER A 578 0.18 -1.05 31.11
C SER A 578 0.48 0.21 31.93
N ALA A 579 1.55 0.18 32.73
CA ALA A 579 1.99 1.32 33.53
C ALA A 579 2.33 2.54 32.66
N ARG A 580 2.85 2.33 31.44
CA ARG A 580 3.14 3.41 30.47
C ARG A 580 1.87 4.09 29.99
N GLY A 581 0.79 3.33 29.78
CA GLY A 581 -0.49 3.86 29.33
C GLY A 581 -1.11 4.81 30.35
N ILE A 582 -0.97 4.46 31.64
CA ILE A 582 -1.55 5.20 32.75
C ILE A 582 -0.67 6.38 33.16
N ASN A 583 0.63 6.14 33.39
CA ASN A 583 1.58 7.16 33.81
C ASN A 583 2.91 7.02 33.05
N ARG A 584 3.03 7.74 31.93
CA ARG A 584 4.23 7.71 31.07
C ARG A 584 5.51 8.11 31.82
N GLY A 585 5.42 9.00 32.82
CA GLY A 585 6.57 9.51 33.56
C GLY A 585 7.15 8.53 34.58
N LEU A 586 6.30 7.68 35.16
CA LEU A 586 6.67 6.74 36.22
C LEU A 586 7.77 5.77 35.81
N ILE A 587 7.69 5.21 34.59
CA ILE A 587 8.66 4.21 34.12
C ILE A 587 10.07 4.80 33.97
N TYR A 588 10.16 6.01 33.40
CA TYR A 588 11.44 6.67 33.21
C TYR A 588 12.06 7.03 34.55
N ALA A 589 11.25 7.54 35.47
CA ALA A 589 11.70 7.88 36.82
C ALA A 589 12.18 6.66 37.62
N ALA A 590 11.43 5.54 37.55
CA ALA A 590 11.83 4.29 38.16
C ALA A 590 13.18 3.77 37.62
N ARG A 591 13.42 3.87 36.31
CA ARG A 591 14.72 3.50 35.72
C ARG A 591 15.86 4.40 36.18
N GLU A 592 15.61 5.70 36.29
CA GLU A 592 16.62 6.64 36.76
C GLU A 592 16.98 6.41 38.24
N LYS A 593 15.99 6.21 39.12
CA LYS A 593 16.20 6.13 40.58
C LYS A 593 16.54 4.74 41.11
N PHE A 594 16.10 3.68 40.45
CA PHE A 594 16.29 2.29 40.86
C PHE A 594 17.19 1.50 39.89
N CYS A 595 17.78 2.16 38.89
CA CYS A 595 18.55 1.57 37.79
C CYS A 595 17.72 0.68 36.83
N SER A 596 16.61 0.09 37.29
CA SER A 596 15.66 -0.64 36.44
C SER A 596 14.23 -0.52 36.97
N TYR A 597 13.26 -0.59 36.05
CA TYR A 597 11.84 -0.62 36.41
C TYR A 597 11.48 -1.88 37.20
N GLN A 598 12.13 -3.01 36.87
CA GLN A 598 11.99 -4.26 37.60
C GLN A 598 12.33 -4.09 39.08
N LYS A 599 13.48 -3.49 39.39
CA LYS A 599 13.93 -3.27 40.76
C LYS A 599 12.97 -2.37 41.54
N ALA A 600 12.41 -1.34 40.90
CA ALA A 600 11.40 -0.48 41.51
C ALA A 600 10.11 -1.25 41.86
N VAL A 601 9.68 -2.17 40.99
CA VAL A 601 8.50 -3.03 41.23
C VAL A 601 8.77 -4.06 42.33
N GLU A 602 9.97 -4.62 42.37
CA GLU A 602 10.41 -5.56 43.41
C GLU A 602 10.54 -4.87 44.78
N GLU A 603 11.15 -3.68 44.84
CA GLU A 603 11.22 -2.86 46.06
C GLU A 603 9.83 -2.37 46.51
N ALA A 604 8.87 -2.25 45.59
CA ALA A 604 7.47 -1.99 45.93
C ALA A 604 6.73 -3.23 46.50
N GLY A 605 7.38 -4.40 46.53
CA GLY A 605 6.87 -5.63 47.13
C GLY A 605 6.21 -6.60 46.14
N PHE A 606 6.42 -6.42 44.83
CA PHE A 606 5.79 -7.25 43.80
C PHE A 606 6.81 -8.08 43.02
N LYS A 607 6.49 -9.36 42.77
CA LYS A 607 7.33 -10.25 41.95
C LYS A 607 7.18 -9.90 40.47
N TYR A 608 8.18 -9.23 39.91
CA TYR A 608 8.16 -8.74 38.52
C TYR A 608 7.96 -9.85 37.48
N GLU A 609 8.43 -11.07 37.75
CA GLU A 609 8.33 -12.22 36.85
C GLU A 609 6.91 -12.75 36.65
N GLU A 610 6.04 -12.53 37.63
CA GLU A 610 4.62 -12.89 37.61
C GLU A 610 3.79 -11.83 36.85
N ILE A 611 4.35 -10.63 36.65
CA ILE A 611 3.68 -9.46 36.06
C ILE A 611 3.92 -9.36 34.54
N THR A 612 5.12 -9.72 34.04
CA THR A 612 5.48 -9.54 32.62
C THR A 612 5.17 -10.74 31.72
N ARG A 613 4.46 -10.49 30.61
CA ARG A 613 4.25 -11.46 29.51
C ARG A 613 5.50 -11.69 28.66
N LYS A 614 6.39 -10.68 28.51
CA LYS A 614 7.66 -10.82 27.79
C LYS A 614 8.78 -11.11 28.78
N LYS A 615 9.40 -12.28 28.67
CA LYS A 615 10.53 -12.67 29.52
C LYS A 615 11.81 -11.90 29.13
N PRO A 616 12.61 -11.44 30.10
CA PRO A 616 13.80 -10.63 29.83
C PRO A 616 14.89 -11.41 29.07
N GLN A 617 15.82 -10.68 28.44
CA GLN A 617 16.97 -11.26 27.75
C GLN A 617 17.80 -12.08 28.75
N GLY A 618 18.10 -13.34 28.42
CA GLY A 618 18.83 -14.26 29.31
C GLY A 618 17.95 -15.17 30.16
N TYR A 619 16.63 -14.94 30.25
CA TYR A 619 15.70 -15.80 31.03
C TYR A 619 15.72 -17.26 30.60
N TRP A 620 15.79 -17.51 29.28
CA TRP A 620 15.85 -18.85 28.75
C TRP A 620 17.28 -19.36 28.71
N THR A 621 17.72 -19.97 29.81
CA THR A 621 18.94 -20.80 29.87
C THR A 621 18.65 -22.21 29.34
N LYS A 622 19.69 -23.00 29.07
CA LYS A 622 19.52 -24.40 28.62
C LYS A 622 18.74 -25.21 29.66
N GLU A 623 19.11 -25.05 30.92
CA GLU A 623 18.53 -25.71 32.09
C GLU A 623 17.05 -25.33 32.23
N LYS A 624 16.71 -24.06 32.02
CA LYS A 624 15.34 -23.57 32.14
C LYS A 624 14.42 -24.11 31.04
N VAL A 625 14.94 -24.30 29.83
CA VAL A 625 14.18 -24.90 28.73
C VAL A 625 13.90 -26.37 29.04
N ILE A 626 14.90 -27.13 29.50
CA ILE A 626 14.75 -28.54 29.89
C ILE A 626 13.76 -28.68 31.05
N GLU A 627 13.90 -27.88 32.11
CA GLU A 627 12.98 -27.87 33.25
C GLU A 627 11.54 -27.58 32.81
N THR A 628 11.36 -26.63 31.89
CA THR A 628 10.02 -26.29 31.38
C THR A 628 9.41 -27.43 30.58
N LEU A 629 10.18 -28.13 29.74
CA LEU A 629 9.69 -29.29 29.00
C LEU A 629 9.31 -30.45 29.93
N ARG A 630 10.12 -30.72 30.96
CA ARG A 630 9.82 -31.75 31.98
C ARG A 630 8.53 -31.45 32.72
N ARG A 631 8.34 -30.20 33.19
CA ARG A 631 7.09 -29.79 33.85
C ARG A 631 5.86 -29.89 32.95
N LEU A 632 6.01 -29.61 31.65
CA LEU A 632 4.91 -29.75 30.69
C LEU A 632 4.54 -31.21 30.47
N ALA A 633 5.53 -32.10 30.34
CA ALA A 633 5.31 -33.54 30.23
C ALA A 633 4.69 -34.12 31.51
N GLU A 634 5.15 -33.69 32.69
CA GLU A 634 4.59 -34.11 33.97
C GLU A 634 3.11 -33.72 34.10
N LYS A 635 2.75 -32.51 33.67
CA LYS A 635 1.38 -31.99 33.79
C LYS A 635 0.42 -32.53 32.73
N HIS A 636 0.89 -32.81 31.51
CA HIS A 636 0.03 -33.07 30.34
C HIS A 636 0.39 -34.35 29.57
N GLY A 637 1.36 -35.13 30.03
CA GLY A 637 1.88 -36.32 29.34
C GLY A 637 2.89 -36.02 28.23
N GLU A 638 3.74 -36.99 27.90
CA GLU A 638 4.89 -36.82 26.99
C GLU A 638 4.50 -36.43 25.55
N LYS A 639 3.31 -36.83 25.09
CA LYS A 639 2.80 -36.53 23.74
C LYS A 639 2.61 -35.02 23.49
N ILE A 640 2.50 -34.21 24.55
CA ILE A 640 2.40 -32.75 24.44
C ILE A 640 3.69 -32.12 23.93
N LEU A 641 4.83 -32.82 24.05
CA LEU A 641 6.14 -32.34 23.64
C LEU A 641 6.38 -32.42 22.13
N ALA A 642 5.40 -32.89 21.33
CA ALA A 642 5.53 -32.82 19.89
C ALA A 642 5.70 -31.36 19.44
N SER A 643 6.62 -31.11 18.50
CA SER A 643 6.94 -29.74 18.07
C SER A 643 5.71 -28.94 17.63
N SER A 644 4.70 -29.59 17.05
CA SER A 644 3.44 -28.96 16.64
C SER A 644 2.59 -28.49 17.82
N HIS A 645 2.51 -29.27 18.90
CA HIS A 645 1.74 -28.89 20.09
C HIS A 645 2.42 -27.76 20.86
N ILE A 646 3.74 -27.83 21.05
CA ILE A 646 4.47 -26.77 21.75
C ILE A 646 4.49 -25.48 20.92
N GLN A 647 4.49 -25.55 19.60
CA GLN A 647 4.32 -24.37 18.74
C GLN A 647 2.96 -23.68 18.96
N ASN A 648 1.89 -24.43 19.25
CA ASN A 648 0.56 -23.87 19.49
C ASN A 648 0.38 -23.37 20.93
N ILE A 649 0.91 -24.10 21.91
CA ILE A 649 0.73 -23.80 23.34
C ILE A 649 1.72 -22.74 23.83
N LYS A 650 2.96 -22.81 23.35
CA LYS A 650 4.07 -21.97 23.83
C LYS A 650 5.11 -21.71 22.72
N PRO A 651 4.74 -20.94 21.67
CA PRO A 651 5.58 -20.71 20.49
C PRO A 651 6.96 -20.16 20.81
N GLU A 652 7.09 -19.35 21.87
CA GLU A 652 8.36 -18.81 22.32
C GLU A 652 9.35 -19.90 22.78
N LEU A 653 8.85 -21.01 23.34
CA LEU A 653 9.67 -22.12 23.80
C LEU A 653 10.28 -22.87 22.61
N THR A 654 9.53 -23.07 21.52
CA THR A 654 10.00 -23.73 20.29
C THR A 654 11.15 -22.96 19.64
N VAL A 655 11.03 -21.63 19.55
CA VAL A 655 12.07 -20.78 18.94
C VAL A 655 13.35 -20.78 19.79
N VAL A 656 13.19 -20.68 21.10
CA VAL A 656 14.31 -20.66 22.05
C VAL A 656 15.03 -22.01 22.07
N ALA A 657 14.28 -23.11 22.10
CA ALA A 657 14.82 -24.47 22.05
C ALA A 657 15.74 -24.67 20.85
N ARG A 658 15.27 -24.31 19.64
CA ARG A 658 16.07 -24.43 18.39
C ARG A 658 17.33 -23.57 18.42
N ARG A 659 17.27 -22.36 18.99
CA ARG A 659 18.43 -21.46 19.07
C ARG A 659 19.49 -21.92 20.06
N ARG A 660 19.13 -22.66 21.11
CA ARG A 660 20.03 -23.04 22.20
C ARG A 660 20.61 -24.45 22.08
N PHE A 661 19.89 -25.36 21.43
CA PHE A 661 20.20 -26.80 21.36
C PHE A 661 20.34 -27.32 19.93
N ASP A 662 20.51 -26.43 18.95
CA ASP A 662 20.66 -26.72 17.51
C ASP A 662 19.40 -27.29 16.83
N SER A 663 18.63 -28.14 17.52
CA SER A 663 17.35 -28.67 17.04
C SER A 663 16.35 -28.87 18.18
N TYR A 664 15.07 -28.89 17.83
CA TYR A 664 14.00 -29.16 18.81
C TYR A 664 14.04 -30.61 19.31
N ARG A 665 14.43 -31.55 18.44
CA ARG A 665 14.67 -32.96 18.79
C ARG A 665 15.68 -33.08 19.93
N LYS A 666 16.85 -32.46 19.76
CA LYS A 666 17.97 -32.54 20.71
C LYS A 666 17.59 -32.04 22.10
N VAL A 667 16.79 -30.95 22.21
CA VAL A 667 16.34 -30.49 23.54
C VAL A 667 15.34 -31.42 24.21
N VAL A 668 14.52 -32.13 23.44
CA VAL A 668 13.54 -33.10 23.98
C VAL A 668 14.28 -34.37 24.44
N GLU A 669 15.26 -34.81 23.67
CA GLU A 669 16.16 -35.92 24.03
C GLU A 669 17.01 -35.59 25.26
N GLU A 670 17.62 -34.39 25.33
CA GLU A 670 18.34 -33.91 26.52
C GLU A 670 17.42 -33.71 27.74
N ALA A 671 16.12 -33.46 27.51
CA ALA A 671 15.13 -33.43 28.59
C ALA A 671 14.76 -34.83 29.12
N GLY A 672 15.18 -35.90 28.44
CA GLY A 672 14.99 -37.30 28.84
C GLY A 672 13.87 -38.02 28.09
N PHE A 673 13.38 -37.47 26.96
CA PHE A 673 12.24 -38.03 26.23
C PHE A 673 12.62 -38.49 24.82
N ASP A 674 12.10 -39.64 24.39
CA ASP A 674 12.31 -40.20 23.05
C ASP A 674 11.47 -39.44 22.02
N TYR A 675 12.11 -38.53 21.27
CA TYR A 675 11.41 -37.67 20.32
C TYR A 675 10.76 -38.45 19.16
N ASP A 676 11.26 -39.63 18.79
CA ASP A 676 10.67 -40.43 17.72
C ASP A 676 9.35 -41.08 18.14
N LYS A 677 9.13 -41.32 19.44
CA LYS A 677 7.83 -41.75 20.00
C LYS A 677 6.84 -40.60 20.16
N ILE A 678 7.32 -39.36 20.12
CA ILE A 678 6.54 -38.14 20.38
C ILE A 678 6.15 -37.42 19.08
N LYS A 679 7.01 -37.46 18.06
CA LYS A 679 6.79 -36.75 16.80
C LYS A 679 5.54 -37.27 16.08
N ARG A 680 4.74 -36.36 15.54
CA ARG A 680 3.67 -36.72 14.59
C ARG A 680 4.28 -36.89 13.20
N PRO A 681 3.83 -37.86 12.39
CA PRO A 681 4.15 -37.92 10.97
C PRO A 681 3.79 -36.59 10.31
N SER A 682 4.64 -36.11 9.40
CA SER A 682 4.35 -34.92 8.62
C SER A 682 3.09 -35.13 7.78
N PHE A 683 2.41 -34.03 7.43
CA PHE A 683 1.24 -34.09 6.55
C PHE A 683 1.58 -34.80 5.22
N GLY A 684 2.74 -34.49 4.65
CA GLY A 684 3.25 -35.14 3.44
C GLY A 684 3.48 -36.64 3.60
N GLU A 685 4.08 -37.09 4.71
CA GLU A 685 4.27 -38.53 4.97
C GLU A 685 2.93 -39.29 5.09
N ARG A 686 1.86 -38.66 5.60
CA ARG A 686 0.53 -39.30 5.65
C ARG A 686 -0.18 -39.35 4.31
N VAL A 687 -0.01 -38.31 3.51
CA VAL A 687 -0.49 -38.29 2.12
C VAL A 687 0.14 -39.44 1.34
N GLN A 688 1.44 -39.66 1.50
CA GLN A 688 2.15 -40.80 0.93
C GLN A 688 1.64 -42.13 1.49
N TRP A 689 1.47 -42.22 2.80
CA TRP A 689 1.05 -43.44 3.49
C TRP A 689 -0.32 -43.93 3.02
N TYR A 690 -1.35 -43.08 3.04
CA TYR A 690 -2.70 -43.48 2.63
C TYR A 690 -2.81 -43.76 1.13
N ALA A 691 -2.06 -43.02 0.31
CA ALA A 691 -2.00 -43.28 -1.12
C ALA A 691 -1.33 -44.64 -1.41
N TRP A 692 -0.31 -45.01 -0.63
CA TRP A 692 0.37 -46.29 -0.78
C TRP A 692 -0.50 -47.48 -0.35
N GLU A 693 -1.25 -47.36 0.74
CA GLU A 693 -2.19 -48.41 1.19
C GLU A 693 -3.25 -48.73 0.13
N GLU A 694 -3.84 -47.70 -0.50
CA GLU A 694 -4.82 -47.91 -1.57
C GLU A 694 -4.17 -48.50 -2.83
N CYS A 695 -2.91 -48.14 -3.11
CA CYS A 695 -2.14 -48.75 -4.18
C CYS A 695 -1.90 -50.23 -3.94
N CYS A 696 -1.50 -50.60 -2.71
CA CYS A 696 -1.31 -51.99 -2.32
C CYS A 696 -2.60 -52.80 -2.44
N ARG A 697 -3.75 -52.22 -2.06
CA ARG A 697 -5.05 -52.89 -2.21
C ARG A 697 -5.38 -53.20 -3.67
N GLU A 698 -5.29 -52.21 -4.55
CA GLU A 698 -5.53 -52.41 -5.98
C GLU A 698 -4.55 -53.43 -6.60
N MET A 699 -3.28 -53.41 -6.20
CA MET A 699 -2.31 -54.39 -6.67
C MET A 699 -2.61 -55.80 -6.15
N ALA A 700 -3.04 -55.94 -4.90
CA ALA A 700 -3.40 -57.24 -4.34
C ALA A 700 -4.63 -57.85 -5.05
N GLU A 701 -5.62 -57.02 -5.43
CA GLU A 701 -6.79 -57.46 -6.21
C GLU A 701 -6.40 -58.07 -7.56
N LEU A 702 -5.32 -57.57 -8.18
CA LEU A 702 -4.81 -58.09 -9.45
C LEU A 702 -3.90 -59.31 -9.26
N ILE A 703 -2.97 -59.24 -8.30
CA ILE A 703 -1.94 -60.28 -8.07
C ILE A 703 -2.57 -61.57 -7.51
N PHE A 704 -3.56 -61.45 -6.64
CA PHE A 704 -4.18 -62.59 -5.97
C PHE A 704 -5.56 -62.92 -6.54
N ASP A 705 -5.81 -62.56 -7.80
CA ASP A 705 -7.05 -62.80 -8.55
C ASP A 705 -7.77 -64.08 -8.07
N SER A 706 -9.09 -63.97 -7.81
CA SER A 706 -9.98 -64.95 -7.17
C SER A 706 -9.92 -65.13 -5.64
N SER A 707 -8.93 -64.57 -4.93
CA SER A 707 -8.86 -64.65 -3.45
C SER A 707 -9.67 -63.56 -2.76
N GLU A 708 -10.27 -63.86 -1.60
CA GLU A 708 -10.86 -62.83 -0.73
C GLU A 708 -9.75 -61.94 -0.12
N ILE A 709 -9.90 -60.63 -0.22
CA ILE A 709 -8.93 -59.65 0.31
C ILE A 709 -9.60 -58.83 1.41
N LEU A 710 -9.16 -59.06 2.65
CA LEU A 710 -9.63 -58.31 3.81
C LEU A 710 -8.76 -57.06 4.00
N PHE A 711 -9.32 -55.88 3.74
CA PHE A 711 -8.59 -54.61 3.86
C PHE A 711 -8.81 -53.98 5.24
N LYS A 712 -7.72 -53.90 6.01
CA LYS A 712 -7.74 -53.37 7.38
C LYS A 712 -8.82 -54.05 8.24
N GLU A 713 -8.84 -55.37 8.26
CA GLU A 713 -9.64 -56.12 9.22
C GLU A 713 -8.78 -56.56 10.40
N THR A 714 -9.41 -56.76 11.56
CA THR A 714 -8.70 -57.17 12.78
C THR A 714 -8.43 -58.67 12.74
N LEU A 715 -7.24 -59.09 13.16
CA LEU A 715 -6.89 -60.49 13.40
C LEU A 715 -7.53 -60.94 14.71
N ASP A 716 -8.71 -61.54 14.65
CA ASP A 716 -9.44 -62.11 15.79
C ASP A 716 -9.46 -61.18 17.04
N GLU A 717 -9.30 -61.73 18.26
CA GLU A 717 -9.32 -60.99 19.53
C GLU A 717 -8.03 -60.17 19.79
N THR A 718 -7.04 -60.22 18.90
CA THR A 718 -5.68 -59.69 19.15
C THR A 718 -5.58 -58.17 19.00
N ASN A 719 -6.64 -57.52 18.50
CA ASN A 719 -6.70 -56.08 18.18
C ASN A 719 -5.62 -55.62 17.16
N PHE A 720 -4.90 -56.57 16.55
CA PHE A 720 -3.94 -56.31 15.49
C PHE A 720 -4.68 -56.19 14.15
N ARG A 721 -4.25 -55.23 13.31
CA ARG A 721 -4.98 -54.82 12.12
C ARG A 721 -3.99 -54.62 10.97
N PRO A 722 -3.59 -55.70 10.26
CA PRO A 722 -2.73 -55.58 9.10
C PRO A 722 -3.44 -54.78 7.99
N ASP A 723 -2.67 -54.21 7.06
CA ASP A 723 -3.25 -53.47 5.95
C ASP A 723 -4.08 -54.35 5.01
N LEU A 724 -3.59 -55.56 4.72
CA LEU A 724 -4.25 -56.53 3.83
C LEU A 724 -4.08 -57.95 4.38
N GLN A 725 -5.14 -58.76 4.23
CA GLN A 725 -5.11 -60.20 4.48
C GLN A 725 -5.66 -60.94 3.27
N ILE A 726 -5.02 -62.05 2.91
CA ILE A 726 -5.47 -62.98 1.88
C ILE A 726 -5.69 -64.34 2.56
N PRO A 727 -6.87 -64.58 3.17
CA PRO A 727 -7.09 -65.75 4.02
C PRO A 727 -6.87 -67.07 3.30
N GLU A 728 -7.32 -67.18 2.05
CA GLU A 728 -7.17 -68.39 1.23
C GLU A 728 -5.70 -68.78 1.03
N LYS A 729 -4.80 -67.79 0.97
CA LYS A 729 -3.36 -68.01 0.79
C LYS A 729 -2.59 -67.95 2.11
N SER A 730 -3.26 -67.85 3.25
CA SER A 730 -2.63 -67.67 4.58
C SER A 730 -1.56 -66.56 4.54
N THR A 731 -1.85 -65.46 3.82
CA THR A 731 -0.89 -64.38 3.56
C THR A 731 -1.34 -63.07 4.21
N ILE A 732 -0.45 -62.43 4.95
CA ILE A 732 -0.65 -61.08 5.49
C ILE A 732 0.29 -60.13 4.76
N ILE A 733 -0.23 -58.97 4.35
CA ILE A 733 0.54 -57.93 3.68
C ILE A 733 0.38 -56.63 4.45
N ASP A 734 1.51 -56.01 4.80
CA ASP A 734 1.55 -54.77 5.55
C ASP A 734 2.34 -53.70 4.79
N ALA A 735 1.71 -52.56 4.52
CA ALA A 735 2.27 -51.54 3.64
C ALA A 735 3.25 -50.63 4.39
N LYS A 736 4.48 -50.47 3.88
CA LYS A 736 5.50 -49.59 4.47
C LYS A 736 5.99 -48.59 3.45
N LEU A 737 6.29 -47.35 3.86
CA LEU A 737 6.85 -46.34 2.95
C LEU A 737 8.32 -46.57 2.59
N SER A 738 9.03 -47.44 3.31
CA SER A 738 10.43 -47.76 3.05
C SER A 738 10.83 -49.09 3.68
N ALA A 739 11.55 -49.91 2.91
CA ALA A 739 12.20 -51.13 3.39
C ALA A 739 13.27 -50.87 4.47
N TRP A 740 13.78 -49.63 4.53
CA TRP A 740 14.82 -49.22 5.49
C TRP A 740 14.25 -48.82 6.86
N ASP A 741 12.92 -48.80 7.06
CA ASP A 741 12.28 -48.54 8.36
C ASP A 741 12.35 -49.77 9.29
N LYS A 742 13.59 -50.19 9.59
CA LYS A 742 13.90 -51.44 10.28
C LYS A 742 13.15 -51.59 11.61
N LYS A 743 13.13 -50.55 12.44
CA LYS A 743 12.49 -50.62 13.77
C LYS A 743 10.99 -50.88 13.68
N ARG A 744 10.33 -50.36 12.65
CA ARG A 744 8.89 -50.52 12.47
C ARG A 744 8.55 -51.89 11.88
N ILE A 745 9.31 -52.32 10.87
CA ILE A 745 9.17 -53.65 10.26
C ILE A 745 9.44 -54.74 11.31
N ASP A 746 10.55 -54.64 12.05
CA ASP A 746 10.90 -55.64 13.08
C ASP A 746 9.80 -55.75 14.16
N LYS A 747 9.15 -54.64 14.52
CA LYS A 747 8.01 -54.63 15.46
C LYS A 747 6.78 -55.35 14.88
N ASP A 748 6.46 -55.10 13.62
CA ASP A 748 5.26 -55.66 12.99
C ASP A 748 5.46 -57.14 12.60
N ILE A 749 6.69 -57.59 12.39
CA ILE A 749 7.04 -59.02 12.33
C ILE A 749 6.56 -59.74 13.59
N ASP A 750 6.87 -59.21 14.77
CA ASP A 750 6.45 -59.82 16.04
C ASP A 750 4.92 -59.82 16.25
N HIS A 751 4.18 -58.93 15.60
CA HIS A 751 2.72 -58.92 15.68
C HIS A 751 2.05 -59.93 14.77
N TYR A 752 2.61 -60.20 13.58
CA TYR A 752 1.89 -60.89 12.50
C TYR A 752 2.44 -62.28 12.15
N LYS A 753 3.72 -62.56 12.44
CA LYS A 753 4.40 -63.80 11.98
C LYS A 753 3.72 -65.10 12.41
N ASP A 754 3.03 -65.11 13.55
CA ASP A 754 2.38 -66.30 14.11
C ASP A 754 0.95 -66.50 13.56
N TYR A 755 0.43 -65.56 12.76
CA TYR A 755 -0.93 -65.55 12.22
C TYR A 755 -1.03 -65.80 10.72
N CYS A 756 0.10 -66.08 10.05
CA CYS A 756 0.14 -66.33 8.62
C CYS A 756 1.27 -67.30 8.24
N ASP A 757 1.12 -67.98 7.10
CA ASP A 757 2.20 -68.76 6.50
C ASP A 757 3.15 -67.91 5.67
N ARG A 758 2.68 -66.74 5.22
CA ARG A 758 3.48 -65.76 4.50
C ARG A 758 3.18 -64.34 4.99
N LEU A 759 4.23 -63.64 5.44
CA LEU A 759 4.17 -62.23 5.81
C LEU A 759 4.94 -61.39 4.79
N GLU A 760 4.28 -60.45 4.12
CA GLU A 760 4.94 -59.55 3.17
C GLU A 760 4.86 -58.09 3.62
N PHE A 761 5.97 -57.36 3.48
CA PHE A 761 6.03 -55.91 3.66
C PHE A 761 6.23 -55.21 2.33
N TRP A 762 5.16 -54.61 1.80
CA TRP A 762 5.19 -53.97 0.49
C TRP A 762 5.70 -52.54 0.60
N CYS A 763 6.82 -52.26 -0.08
CA CYS A 763 7.57 -51.02 0.06
C CYS A 763 7.72 -50.31 -1.29
N PRO A 764 7.36 -49.02 -1.42
CA PRO A 764 7.58 -48.26 -2.64
C PRO A 764 9.02 -47.74 -2.74
N ARG A 765 9.85 -47.95 -1.71
CA ARG A 765 11.22 -47.46 -1.65
C ARG A 765 12.14 -48.45 -0.95
N GLY A 766 13.21 -48.79 -1.67
CA GLY A 766 14.33 -49.54 -1.13
C GLY A 766 14.09 -51.04 -1.07
N ASP A 767 15.19 -51.75 -0.93
CA ASP A 767 15.33 -53.18 -0.80
C ASP A 767 16.01 -53.53 0.53
N ARG A 768 15.71 -54.71 1.06
CA ARG A 768 16.36 -55.23 2.26
C ARG A 768 16.16 -56.74 2.39
N GLU A 769 17.24 -57.45 2.67
CA GLU A 769 17.17 -58.86 3.09
C GLU A 769 16.62 -58.97 4.53
N VAL A 770 15.64 -59.86 4.72
CA VAL A 770 15.12 -60.24 6.03
C VAL A 770 15.58 -61.66 6.36
N THR A 771 15.83 -61.91 7.63
CA THR A 771 16.23 -63.22 8.14
C THR A 771 14.98 -63.96 8.62
N GLY A 772 14.37 -64.77 7.75
CA GLY A 772 13.27 -65.66 8.14
C GLY A 772 12.52 -66.28 6.95
N ASP A 773 12.25 -67.58 7.01
CA ASP A 773 11.71 -68.37 5.88
C ASP A 773 10.27 -68.00 5.46
N LYS A 774 9.53 -67.28 6.31
CA LYS A 774 8.14 -66.86 6.07
C LYS A 774 7.95 -65.34 5.83
N VAL A 775 8.99 -64.52 5.98
CA VAL A 775 8.90 -63.04 5.95
C VAL A 775 9.60 -62.47 4.72
N ASN A 776 8.88 -61.72 3.90
CA ASN A 776 9.39 -61.09 2.69
C ASN A 776 9.25 -59.56 2.76
N ILE A 777 10.28 -58.83 2.32
CA ILE A 777 10.15 -57.41 1.98
C ILE A 777 10.07 -57.35 0.46
N VAL A 778 8.96 -56.85 -0.06
CA VAL A 778 8.68 -56.79 -1.50
C VAL A 778 8.85 -55.34 -1.94
N ALA A 779 9.87 -55.08 -2.76
CA ALA A 779 10.15 -53.76 -3.31
C ALA A 779 9.22 -53.42 -4.48
N SER A 780 9.16 -52.15 -4.86
CA SER A 780 8.37 -51.66 -5.98
C SER A 780 8.65 -52.39 -7.29
N GLU A 781 9.91 -52.71 -7.56
CA GLU A 781 10.36 -53.39 -8.76
C GLU A 781 9.79 -54.80 -8.84
N GLU A 782 9.85 -55.56 -7.74
CA GLU A 782 9.26 -56.91 -7.65
C GLU A 782 7.72 -56.87 -7.75
N LEU A 783 7.07 -55.82 -7.20
CA LEU A 783 5.63 -55.65 -7.35
C LEU A 783 5.22 -55.38 -8.81
N LEU A 784 6.02 -54.61 -9.55
CA LEU A 784 5.80 -54.37 -10.98
C LEU A 784 5.99 -55.67 -11.77
N GLU A 785 7.03 -56.45 -11.49
CA GLU A 785 7.23 -57.78 -12.10
C GLU A 785 6.05 -58.72 -11.82
N ARG A 786 5.50 -58.71 -10.59
CA ARG A 786 4.30 -59.50 -10.25
C ARG A 786 3.07 -59.05 -11.03
N LEU A 787 2.92 -57.76 -11.30
CA LEU A 787 1.81 -57.21 -12.10
C LEU A 787 1.96 -57.52 -13.60
N GLU A 788 3.19 -57.51 -14.15
CA GLU A 788 3.46 -57.91 -15.54
C GLU A 788 3.03 -59.38 -15.78
N ASN A 789 3.20 -60.24 -14.77
CA ASN A 789 2.77 -61.64 -14.84
C ASN A 789 1.24 -61.82 -14.77
N CYS A 790 0.46 -60.76 -14.54
CA CYS A 790 -1.01 -60.79 -14.53
C CYS A 790 -1.64 -60.58 -15.93
N GLU A 791 -0.84 -60.54 -17.01
CA GLU A 791 -1.31 -60.33 -18.40
C GLU A 791 -2.15 -59.04 -18.59
N LEU A 792 -1.80 -57.96 -17.87
CA LEU A 792 -2.46 -56.66 -18.00
C LEU A 792 -2.16 -56.03 -19.36
N ASP A 793 -3.01 -55.08 -19.81
CA ASP A 793 -2.67 -54.30 -20.99
C ASP A 793 -1.51 -53.32 -20.71
N GLU A 794 -0.66 -53.06 -21.71
CA GLU A 794 0.50 -52.15 -21.60
C GLU A 794 0.11 -50.75 -21.03
N PRO A 795 -1.09 -50.19 -21.32
CA PRO A 795 -1.61 -49.00 -20.65
C PRO A 795 -1.84 -49.13 -19.12
N GLU A 796 -2.31 -50.27 -18.62
CA GLU A 796 -2.55 -50.54 -17.20
C GLU A 796 -1.26 -50.73 -16.40
N GLU A 797 -0.25 -51.38 -16.95
CA GLU A 797 1.08 -51.50 -16.32
C GLU A 797 1.73 -50.12 -16.13
N ARG A 798 1.74 -49.30 -17.20
CA ARG A 798 2.26 -47.91 -17.17
C ARG A 798 1.50 -47.02 -16.19
N LYS A 799 0.24 -47.35 -15.86
CA LYS A 799 -0.56 -46.64 -14.85
C LYS A 799 -0.01 -46.86 -13.43
N PHE A 800 0.43 -48.07 -13.09
CA PHE A 800 1.02 -48.38 -11.79
C PHE A 800 2.41 -47.76 -11.63
N GLU A 801 3.27 -47.82 -12.65
CA GLU A 801 4.55 -47.09 -12.65
C GLU A 801 4.38 -45.59 -12.36
N ARG A 802 3.37 -44.98 -13.00
CA ARG A 802 3.05 -43.56 -12.79
C ARG A 802 2.54 -43.30 -11.38
N LYS A 803 1.67 -44.17 -10.85
CA LYS A 803 1.15 -44.06 -9.46
C LYS A 803 2.29 -44.15 -8.44
N PHE A 804 3.24 -45.07 -8.62
CA PHE A 804 4.40 -45.22 -7.74
C PHE A 804 5.22 -43.92 -7.70
N ARG A 805 5.59 -43.38 -8.88
CA ARG A 805 6.34 -42.12 -8.98
C ARG A 805 5.62 -40.93 -8.36
N LEU A 806 4.28 -40.90 -8.42
CA LEU A 806 3.48 -39.84 -7.79
C LEU A 806 3.51 -39.96 -6.26
N ILE A 807 3.32 -41.18 -5.74
CA ILE A 807 3.35 -41.48 -4.30
C ILE A 807 4.73 -41.18 -3.72
N GLU A 808 5.81 -41.58 -4.39
CA GLU A 808 7.18 -41.24 -4.00
C GLU A 808 7.42 -39.73 -3.88
N LYS A 809 6.80 -38.95 -4.78
CA LYS A 809 6.87 -37.48 -4.80
C LYS A 809 5.90 -36.80 -3.83
N GLY A 810 5.08 -37.56 -3.10
CA GLY A 810 4.14 -36.99 -2.13
C GLY A 810 2.83 -36.52 -2.73
N VAL A 811 2.52 -36.98 -3.94
CA VAL A 811 1.29 -36.67 -4.66
C VAL A 811 0.34 -37.86 -4.51
N ASN A 812 -0.87 -37.61 -4.01
CA ASN A 812 -1.90 -38.64 -3.86
C ASN A 812 -2.69 -38.84 -5.18
N PRO A 813 -2.65 -40.03 -5.80
CA PRO A 813 -3.44 -40.34 -6.99
C PRO A 813 -4.83 -40.95 -6.67
N TYR A 814 -5.20 -41.12 -5.40
CA TYR A 814 -6.39 -41.86 -4.95
C TYR A 814 -7.45 -41.00 -4.26
N GLU A 815 -8.69 -41.06 -4.72
CA GLU A 815 -9.83 -40.37 -4.09
C GLU A 815 -10.18 -40.96 -2.71
N GLY A 816 -10.06 -42.28 -2.54
CA GLY A 816 -10.23 -42.96 -1.24
C GLY A 816 -9.23 -42.48 -0.19
N ALA A 817 -7.97 -42.30 -0.58
CA ALA A 817 -6.95 -41.68 0.27
C ALA A 817 -7.26 -40.20 0.53
N GLN A 818 -7.85 -39.47 -0.43
CA GLN A 818 -8.20 -38.05 -0.28
C GLN A 818 -9.23 -37.82 0.82
N LYS A 819 -10.21 -38.72 0.99
CA LYS A 819 -11.18 -38.65 2.10
C LYS A 819 -10.50 -38.80 3.46
N LYS A 820 -9.55 -39.75 3.59
CA LYS A 820 -8.75 -39.97 4.81
C LYS A 820 -7.81 -38.80 5.12
N ILE A 821 -7.20 -38.20 4.09
CA ILE A 821 -6.34 -37.02 4.21
C ILE A 821 -7.14 -35.81 4.69
N THR A 822 -8.34 -35.61 4.13
CA THR A 822 -9.23 -34.50 4.50
C THR A 822 -9.76 -34.63 5.94
N ALA A 823 -10.04 -35.85 6.41
CA ALA A 823 -10.47 -36.08 7.80
C ALA A 823 -9.33 -35.89 8.83
N TYR A 824 -8.07 -36.00 8.39
CA TYR A 824 -6.89 -35.80 9.25
C TYR A 824 -6.44 -34.33 9.32
N ALA A 825 -6.63 -33.58 8.23
CA ALA A 825 -6.36 -32.14 8.15
C ALA A 825 -7.34 -31.37 9.04
#